data_AF-A0A2H0XNX1-F1
#
_entry.id   AF-A0A2H0XNX1-F1
#
_cell.length_a   1.000
_cell.length_b   1.000
_cell.length_c   1.000
_cell.angle_alpha   90.00
_cell.angle_beta   90.00
_cell.angle_gamma   90.00
#
_symmetry.space_group_name_H-M   'P 1'
#
loop_
_entity.id
_entity.type
_entity.pdbx_description
1 polymer ?
#
loop_
_entity_poly.entity_id
_entity_poly.type
_entity_poly.pdbx_seq_one_letter_code
_entity_poly.pdbx_strand_id
1 'polypeptide(L)'
;MNKNSYWLALSKVKGVGNKTLLNIYRRNREIGVGIEEFWNLEESRMSKQYTIRKPVIEEIIKKREDSSDVNVLQQKLDTKGVKVITLEDVTYPAQLKDMDEPPFILYAYGNLNLLNENPVAIVGSRDISNEGLALTYKFSNLLMEQGITVLRGDTRDIDTITHIATRDTEGFEIIVLSDGILANLHKLEKVNKQIDPSKTLILSFTDPTLHWTPYWEIRRNQLVFSLSENIIVVEARVGGIIMEEGIKALEKGKKLFVVRYEEYPQNASANKSLIEKGARPISSVASTQNLREVIESVTGTETFEKTEQKKDLGQYFTPQTVVKFMYDIITALWQGEKPKIIDPACGEGIFLKYALEQGITDGDNLYGCDMDMGVQEKWDAFGVLNKMKLFVHNGLLDSKELGIERDKFDLVIGNPPYGGTGLGELAQLVKEDKPKSRATKVTPLDLFEREKETVEKELVAEKEAVYPAAPITQERKKELILLANALGEFYEVWKKGDLTETTDKEKQELVTADLFKGLEDIKPGKKRVDLIVERIQKAKLLGRGKEQLHLSPKELKKLISYPIEVLFLERFLQLAKPGGYITIIIPDGILANINLQYVREWTFGKARVFAVVSLPRETFKYIGTTAKTSIIFMQKFDVGQTFRSAINLPIFMASADYVGINHEGKNDLPAISREFKRFIASSHCSSGSSDPQNDFKEGHMSPMLTSATGEEVLKVHRLDPEYWDPKYKKVIDAMRKRWKVDKIKDYEVSITAGDHIRALKKERYSNNSNAPLYLKSSMIKFTGLSYPEMKKVTENAYQRLIKSQVHQNDIVIATSGSIGKTFILTKEIGRACTCDLYILRVKELNPYFIAVYLKSKFGQLQMERFEKGVAITHITVDHIEAIQIPLLSQPIQDKIEAEYKKMSKWHDKAMEVKKRLIDGGMSNKEAEKDADYRKNIRKAEAMLKDLINKTEEIIEGNRKEL
;
A
#
# COMPACT_ATOMS: atom_id res chain seq x y z
N MET A 1 -47.63 17.38 28.03
CA MET A 1 -46.39 16.77 27.50
C MET A 1 -46.78 15.51 26.74
N ASN A 2 -46.09 15.11 25.67
CA ASN A 2 -46.33 13.77 25.12
C ASN A 2 -45.66 12.73 26.05
N LYS A 3 -46.02 11.45 25.88
CA LYS A 3 -45.50 10.33 26.70
C LYS A 3 -43.97 10.35 26.83
N ASN A 4 -43.24 10.55 25.73
CA ASN A 4 -41.79 10.57 25.72
C ASN A 4 -41.21 11.79 26.43
N SER A 5 -41.90 12.94 26.40
CA SER A 5 -41.50 14.13 27.14
C SER A 5 -41.53 13.93 28.65
N TYR A 6 -42.48 13.16 29.20
CA TYR A 6 -42.49 12.84 30.64
C TYR A 6 -41.30 11.98 31.03
N TRP A 7 -40.97 10.97 30.23
CA TRP A 7 -39.79 10.14 30.45
C TRP A 7 -38.48 10.91 30.30
N LEU A 8 -38.41 11.79 29.30
CA LEU A 8 -37.29 12.69 29.13
C LEU A 8 -37.15 13.62 30.34
N ALA A 9 -38.24 14.18 30.85
CA ALA A 9 -38.23 15.03 32.04
C ALA A 9 -37.73 14.27 33.28
N LEU A 10 -38.21 13.04 33.52
CA LEU A 10 -37.71 12.17 34.59
C LEU A 10 -36.22 11.89 34.47
N SER A 11 -35.72 11.66 33.25
CA SER A 11 -34.28 11.41 33.03
C SER A 11 -33.38 12.59 33.41
N LYS A 12 -33.94 13.80 33.54
CA LYS A 12 -33.23 15.02 33.94
C LYS A 12 -33.35 15.34 35.42
N VAL A 13 -34.05 14.48 36.19
CA VAL A 13 -34.15 14.63 37.64
C VAL A 13 -32.88 14.12 38.30
N LYS A 14 -32.30 14.91 39.19
CA LYS A 14 -31.10 14.51 39.94
C LYS A 14 -31.41 13.28 40.80
N GLY A 15 -30.64 12.21 40.61
CA GLY A 15 -30.84 10.94 41.31
C GLY A 15 -31.76 9.94 40.59
N VAL A 16 -32.33 10.32 39.44
CA VAL A 16 -33.06 9.40 38.55
C VAL A 16 -32.13 8.96 37.42
N GLY A 17 -31.60 7.74 37.53
CA GLY A 17 -30.82 7.09 36.48
C GLY A 17 -31.61 6.02 35.73
N ASN A 18 -30.96 5.32 34.81
CA ASN A 18 -31.56 4.26 34.01
C ASN A 18 -32.29 3.20 34.85
N LYS A 19 -31.68 2.72 35.95
CA LYS A 19 -32.30 1.78 36.89
C LYS A 19 -33.60 2.30 37.49
N THR A 20 -33.63 3.58 37.87
CA THR A 20 -34.82 4.20 38.45
C THR A 20 -35.95 4.27 37.41
N LEU A 21 -35.63 4.65 36.16
CA LEU A 21 -36.60 4.68 35.06
C LEU A 21 -37.18 3.28 34.79
N LEU A 22 -36.33 2.24 34.74
CA LEU A 22 -36.78 0.86 34.56
C LEU A 22 -37.68 0.37 35.69
N ASN A 23 -37.35 0.71 36.95
CA ASN A 23 -38.17 0.34 38.10
C ASN A 23 -39.55 1.02 38.05
N ILE A 24 -39.60 2.32 37.72
CA ILE A 24 -40.86 3.05 37.54
C ILE A 24 -41.67 2.40 36.42
N TYR A 25 -41.06 2.12 35.28
CA TYR A 25 -41.74 1.50 34.13
C TYR A 25 -42.32 0.11 34.44
N ARG A 26 -41.52 -0.78 35.05
CA ARG A 26 -41.98 -2.12 35.44
C ARG A 26 -43.15 -2.02 36.42
N ARG A 27 -43.03 -1.15 37.41
CA ARG A 27 -44.08 -0.95 38.41
C ARG A 27 -45.35 -0.36 37.81
N ASN A 28 -45.23 0.63 36.93
CA ASN A 28 -46.34 1.22 36.18
C ASN A 28 -47.12 0.15 35.41
N ARG A 29 -46.41 -0.76 34.73
CA ARG A 29 -47.06 -1.89 34.03
C ARG A 29 -47.76 -2.87 34.96
N GLU A 30 -47.17 -3.20 36.11
CA GLU A 30 -47.78 -4.12 37.08
C GLU A 30 -49.10 -3.58 37.64
N ILE A 31 -49.20 -2.27 37.86
CA ILE A 31 -50.37 -1.64 38.48
C ILE A 31 -51.30 -0.95 37.48
N GLY A 32 -50.98 -0.97 36.19
CA GLY A 32 -51.80 -0.38 35.12
C GLY A 32 -51.80 1.15 35.06
N VAL A 33 -50.73 1.80 35.54
CA VAL A 33 -50.62 3.26 35.63
C VAL A 33 -49.80 3.83 34.47
N GLY A 34 -50.32 4.88 33.81
CA GLY A 34 -49.60 5.59 32.75
C GLY A 34 -48.51 6.52 33.29
N ILE A 35 -47.54 6.89 32.46
CA ILE A 35 -46.44 7.79 32.88
C ILE A 35 -46.93 9.18 33.33
N GLU A 36 -47.99 9.70 32.70
CA GLU A 36 -48.59 10.97 33.09
C GLU A 36 -49.25 10.91 34.48
N GLU A 37 -49.88 9.78 34.80
CA GLU A 37 -50.46 9.55 36.13
C GLU A 37 -49.36 9.38 37.18
N PHE A 38 -48.29 8.64 36.87
CA PHE A 38 -47.11 8.59 37.73
C PHE A 38 -46.50 9.99 37.94
N TRP A 39 -46.38 10.77 36.86
CA TRP A 39 -45.81 12.11 36.91
C TRP A 39 -46.59 13.02 37.84
N ASN A 40 -47.89 12.78 38.07
CA ASN A 40 -48.76 13.54 38.96
C ASN A 40 -49.04 12.88 40.32
N LEU A 41 -48.42 11.73 40.59
CA LEU A 41 -48.64 10.93 41.80
C LEU A 41 -48.22 11.68 43.08
N GLU A 42 -48.90 11.39 44.20
CA GLU A 42 -48.58 11.97 45.52
C GLU A 42 -47.27 11.41 46.11
N GLU A 43 -46.55 12.22 46.89
CA GLU A 43 -45.29 11.83 47.56
C GLU A 43 -45.41 10.52 48.35
N SER A 44 -46.52 10.39 49.09
CA SER A 44 -46.80 9.23 49.94
C SER A 44 -46.85 7.93 49.13
N ARG A 45 -47.40 7.98 47.92
CA ARG A 45 -47.49 6.84 47.00
C ARG A 45 -46.17 6.60 46.28
N MET A 46 -45.40 7.65 45.91
CA MET A 46 -44.07 7.47 45.30
C MET A 46 -43.11 6.77 46.27
N SER A 47 -43.15 7.14 47.55
CA SER A 47 -42.34 6.50 48.59
C SER A 47 -42.79 5.06 48.87
N LYS A 48 -44.10 4.83 49.09
CA LYS A 48 -44.62 3.51 49.49
C LYS A 48 -44.71 2.49 48.34
N GLN A 49 -45.14 2.91 47.15
CA GLN A 49 -45.44 1.99 46.04
C GLN A 49 -44.26 1.79 45.08
N TYR A 50 -43.31 2.74 45.01
CA TYR A 50 -42.15 2.70 44.11
C TYR A 50 -40.81 2.70 44.85
N THR A 51 -40.81 2.84 46.19
CA THR A 51 -39.61 2.83 47.04
C THR A 51 -38.59 3.92 46.64
N ILE A 52 -39.09 5.07 46.15
CA ILE A 52 -38.24 6.20 45.78
C ILE A 52 -37.85 6.96 47.04
N ARG A 53 -36.54 7.27 47.19
CA ARG A 53 -36.04 8.01 48.37
C ARG A 53 -36.55 9.45 48.36
N LYS A 54 -36.87 9.98 49.55
CA LYS A 54 -37.40 11.33 49.73
C LYS A 54 -36.64 12.44 48.97
N PRO A 55 -35.29 12.49 48.97
CA PRO A 55 -34.57 13.53 48.21
C PRO A 55 -34.79 13.48 46.70
N VAL A 56 -35.08 12.28 46.14
CA VAL A 56 -35.37 12.13 44.72
C VAL A 56 -36.81 12.55 44.43
N ILE A 57 -37.76 12.27 45.33
CA ILE A 57 -39.16 12.73 45.21
C ILE A 57 -39.23 14.25 45.19
N GLU A 58 -38.49 14.93 46.07
CA GLU A 58 -38.40 16.40 46.12
C GLU A 58 -37.88 16.97 44.78
N GLU A 59 -36.85 16.35 44.18
CA GLU A 59 -36.34 16.74 42.86
C GLU A 59 -37.33 16.43 41.72
N ILE A 60 -38.11 15.34 41.80
CA ILE A 60 -39.19 15.05 40.83
C ILE A 60 -40.26 16.15 40.88
N ILE A 61 -40.68 16.57 42.09
CA ILE A 61 -41.69 17.62 42.26
C ILE A 61 -41.17 18.96 41.76
N LYS A 62 -39.93 19.31 42.11
CA LYS A 62 -39.28 20.51 41.58
C LYS A 62 -39.25 20.51 40.04
N LYS A 63 -38.97 19.36 39.44
CA LYS A 63 -38.99 19.20 37.98
C LYS A 63 -40.39 19.29 37.37
N ARG A 64 -41.41 18.82 38.10
CA ARG A 64 -42.83 18.95 37.73
C ARG A 64 -43.26 20.41 37.68
N GLU A 65 -42.77 21.24 38.60
CA GLU A 65 -43.06 22.68 38.67
C GLU A 65 -42.33 23.48 37.58
N ASP A 66 -41.06 23.14 37.29
CA ASP A 66 -40.27 23.78 36.22
C ASP A 66 -39.61 22.74 35.30
N SER A 67 -40.18 22.61 34.09
CA SER A 67 -39.68 21.77 33.00
C SER A 67 -39.18 22.58 31.80
N SER A 68 -38.84 23.86 32.00
CA SER A 68 -38.40 24.76 30.92
C SER A 68 -37.15 24.24 30.19
N ASP A 69 -36.18 23.69 30.93
CA ASP A 69 -34.96 23.09 30.36
C ASP A 69 -35.22 21.84 29.51
N VAL A 70 -36.23 21.03 29.87
CA VAL A 70 -36.66 19.86 29.09
C VAL A 70 -37.28 20.30 27.77
N ASN A 71 -38.10 21.35 27.78
CA ASN A 71 -38.69 21.91 26.57
C ASN A 71 -37.60 22.47 25.64
N VAL A 72 -36.60 23.18 26.18
CA VAL A 72 -35.44 23.66 25.43
C VAL A 72 -34.64 22.49 24.83
N LEU A 73 -34.44 21.40 25.58
CA LEU A 73 -33.74 20.22 25.08
C LEU A 73 -34.54 19.52 23.97
N GLN A 74 -35.85 19.33 24.16
CA GLN A 74 -36.73 18.73 23.15
C GLN A 74 -36.69 19.55 21.86
N GLN A 75 -36.80 20.88 21.96
CA GLN A 75 -36.71 21.77 20.81
C GLN A 75 -35.36 21.65 20.09
N LYS A 76 -34.24 21.53 20.83
CA LYS A 76 -32.90 21.31 20.23
C LYS A 76 -32.81 19.98 19.50
N LEU A 77 -33.37 18.91 20.07
CA LEU A 77 -33.40 17.59 19.44
C LEU A 77 -34.25 17.61 18.16
N ASP A 78 -35.45 18.19 18.23
CA ASP A 78 -36.37 18.29 17.09
C ASP A 78 -35.77 19.13 15.95
N THR A 79 -35.12 20.25 16.27
CA THR A 79 -34.43 21.12 15.29
C THR A 79 -33.30 20.38 14.56
N LYS A 80 -32.66 19.41 15.22
CA LYS A 80 -31.60 18.58 14.65
C LYS A 80 -32.14 17.29 14.00
N GLY A 81 -33.45 17.06 14.01
CA GLY A 81 -34.06 15.84 13.48
C GLY A 81 -33.78 14.58 14.32
N VAL A 82 -33.46 14.74 15.60
CA VAL A 82 -33.19 13.63 16.51
C VAL A 82 -34.50 13.13 17.13
N LYS A 83 -34.79 11.84 16.98
CA LYS A 83 -35.95 11.18 17.58
C LYS A 83 -35.61 10.63 18.96
N VAL A 84 -36.44 10.93 19.95
CA VAL A 84 -36.40 10.31 21.29
C VAL A 84 -37.29 9.07 21.27
N ILE A 85 -36.69 7.91 21.55
CA ILE A 85 -37.36 6.60 21.59
C ILE A 85 -37.21 6.05 22.99
N THR A 86 -38.31 5.66 23.62
CA THR A 86 -38.33 5.09 24.97
C THR A 86 -38.61 3.60 24.93
N LEU A 87 -38.30 2.88 26.01
CA LEU A 87 -38.60 1.44 26.15
C LEU A 87 -40.10 1.10 25.96
N GLU A 88 -40.98 2.10 26.11
CA GLU A 88 -42.42 1.94 25.91
C GLU A 88 -42.87 2.09 24.45
N ASP A 89 -41.99 2.55 23.56
CA ASP A 89 -42.30 2.74 22.15
C ASP A 89 -42.25 1.42 21.38
N VAL A 90 -43.17 1.28 20.43
CA VAL A 90 -43.24 0.09 19.54
C VAL A 90 -41.97 -0.02 18.68
N THR A 91 -41.36 1.10 18.33
CA THR A 91 -40.13 1.18 17.53
C THR A 91 -38.85 0.97 18.35
N TYR A 92 -38.94 0.71 19.65
CA TYR A 92 -37.77 0.43 20.47
C TYR A 92 -37.20 -0.96 20.11
N PRO A 93 -35.90 -1.08 19.77
CA PRO A 93 -35.29 -2.33 19.31
C PRO A 93 -35.55 -3.48 20.28
N ALA A 94 -36.18 -4.55 19.81
CA ALA A 94 -36.58 -5.68 20.65
C ALA A 94 -35.36 -6.37 21.27
N GLN A 95 -34.26 -6.48 20.53
CA GLN A 95 -33.01 -7.12 20.95
C GLN A 95 -32.39 -6.46 22.18
N LEU A 96 -32.63 -5.16 22.38
CA LEU A 96 -32.14 -4.45 23.57
C LEU A 96 -32.96 -4.77 24.81
N LYS A 97 -34.21 -5.25 24.70
CA LYS A 97 -35.08 -5.53 25.86
C LYS A 97 -34.56 -6.72 26.69
N ASP A 98 -33.77 -7.61 26.09
CA ASP A 98 -33.18 -8.80 26.71
C ASP A 98 -31.86 -8.53 27.44
N MET A 99 -31.43 -7.27 27.47
CA MET A 99 -30.32 -6.86 28.32
C MET A 99 -30.73 -6.86 29.79
N ASP A 100 -29.79 -7.15 30.70
CA ASP A 100 -30.04 -7.08 32.15
C ASP A 100 -30.45 -5.65 32.58
N GLU A 101 -29.81 -4.66 31.94
CA GLU A 101 -30.07 -3.24 32.15
C GLU A 101 -30.21 -2.51 30.80
N PRO A 102 -31.38 -2.61 30.14
CA PRO A 102 -31.62 -2.00 28.84
C PRO A 102 -31.65 -0.46 28.97
N PRO A 103 -31.15 0.29 27.98
CA PRO A 103 -31.23 1.75 28.01
C PRO A 103 -32.69 2.21 27.87
N PHE A 104 -33.21 2.90 28.87
CA PHE A 104 -34.61 3.30 28.86
C PHE A 104 -34.95 4.31 27.74
N ILE A 105 -33.98 5.17 27.40
CA ILE A 105 -34.11 6.18 26.36
C ILE A 105 -32.99 6.00 25.34
N LEU A 106 -33.37 6.00 24.07
CA LEU A 106 -32.50 6.07 22.90
C LEU A 106 -32.76 7.38 22.16
N TYR A 107 -31.69 7.97 21.65
CA TYR A 107 -31.72 9.10 20.73
C TYR A 107 -31.25 8.61 19.37
N ALA A 108 -32.11 8.77 18.36
CA ALA A 108 -31.89 8.24 17.01
C ALA A 108 -31.85 9.38 15.98
N TYR A 109 -30.92 9.30 15.04
CA TYR A 109 -30.77 10.26 13.93
C TYR A 109 -30.49 9.51 12.61
N GLY A 110 -31.07 9.97 11.51
CA GLY A 110 -30.93 9.35 10.19
C GLY A 110 -32.07 8.39 9.85
N ASN A 111 -31.75 7.26 9.23
CA ASN A 111 -32.74 6.32 8.71
C ASN A 111 -33.35 5.44 9.81
N LEU A 112 -34.49 5.85 10.34
CA LEU A 112 -35.19 5.14 11.42
C LEU A 112 -35.73 3.76 11.03
N ASN A 113 -35.81 3.42 9.74
CA ASN A 113 -36.27 2.09 9.30
C ASN A 113 -35.31 0.97 9.74
N LEU A 114 -34.03 1.31 9.98
CA LEU A 114 -32.99 0.37 10.41
C LEU A 114 -33.13 -0.06 11.88
N LEU A 115 -34.00 0.57 12.69
CA LEU A 115 -34.15 0.28 14.12
C LEU A 115 -34.58 -1.16 14.44
N ASN A 116 -35.33 -1.79 13.53
CA ASN A 116 -35.90 -3.12 13.71
C ASN A 116 -35.26 -4.17 12.78
N GLU A 117 -34.19 -3.80 12.08
CA GLU A 117 -33.42 -4.77 11.31
C GLU A 117 -32.54 -5.63 12.23
N ASN A 118 -32.05 -6.75 11.69
CA ASN A 118 -31.07 -7.60 12.35
C ASN A 118 -29.72 -7.40 11.66
N PRO A 119 -28.93 -6.38 12.06
CA PRO A 119 -27.68 -6.08 11.41
C PRO A 119 -26.62 -7.13 11.75
N VAL A 120 -25.51 -7.15 11.01
CA VAL A 120 -24.29 -7.87 11.40
C VAL A 120 -23.35 -6.90 12.12
N ALA A 121 -22.99 -7.21 13.36
CA ALA A 121 -22.05 -6.41 14.13
C ALA A 121 -20.61 -6.73 13.73
N ILE A 122 -19.81 -5.72 13.38
CA ILE A 122 -18.36 -5.87 13.19
C ILE A 122 -17.63 -5.14 14.31
N VAL A 123 -16.81 -5.88 15.06
CA VAL A 123 -16.10 -5.38 16.24
C VAL A 123 -14.61 -5.72 16.21
N GLY A 124 -13.79 -4.83 16.76
CA GLY A 124 -12.35 -5.03 16.84
C GLY A 124 -11.70 -4.10 17.87
N SER A 125 -10.48 -4.45 18.28
CA SER A 125 -9.70 -3.70 19.26
C SER A 125 -9.41 -2.27 18.79
N ARG A 126 -9.11 -1.36 19.73
CA ARG A 126 -8.84 0.06 19.41
C ARG A 126 -7.60 0.28 18.54
N ASP A 127 -6.64 -0.64 18.57
CA ASP A 127 -5.39 -0.59 17.80
C ASP A 127 -5.41 -1.71 16.76
N ILE A 128 -6.47 -1.79 15.95
CA ILE A 128 -6.65 -2.87 14.97
C ILE A 128 -5.50 -2.88 13.96
N SER A 129 -5.00 -4.05 13.57
CA SER A 129 -3.92 -4.15 12.59
C SER A 129 -4.38 -3.73 11.18
N ASN A 130 -3.42 -3.40 10.31
CA ASN A 130 -3.71 -3.10 8.89
C ASN A 130 -4.43 -4.26 8.18
N GLU A 131 -4.14 -5.50 8.56
CA GLU A 131 -4.84 -6.67 8.03
C GLU A 131 -6.28 -6.73 8.55
N GLY A 132 -6.49 -6.47 9.84
CA GLY A 132 -7.82 -6.38 10.44
C GLY A 132 -8.68 -5.27 9.81
N LEU A 133 -8.09 -4.12 9.48
CA LEU A 133 -8.76 -3.04 8.75
C LEU A 133 -9.22 -3.48 7.35
N ALA A 134 -8.34 -4.14 6.61
CA ALA A 134 -8.65 -4.66 5.27
C ALA A 134 -9.79 -5.67 5.31
N LEU A 135 -9.75 -6.58 6.30
CA LEU A 135 -10.81 -7.53 6.54
C LEU A 135 -12.12 -6.83 6.93
N THR A 136 -12.06 -5.78 7.76
CA THR A 136 -13.23 -4.97 8.12
C THR A 136 -13.87 -4.31 6.90
N TYR A 137 -13.06 -3.75 5.99
CA TYR A 137 -13.56 -3.16 4.73
C TYR A 137 -14.21 -4.23 3.87
N LYS A 138 -13.50 -5.33 3.63
CA LYS A 138 -13.95 -6.45 2.82
C LYS A 138 -15.26 -7.06 3.34
N PHE A 139 -15.36 -7.26 4.65
CA PHE A 139 -16.57 -7.78 5.29
C PHE A 139 -17.73 -6.81 5.21
N SER A 140 -17.49 -5.52 5.50
CA SER A 140 -18.52 -4.49 5.38
C SER A 140 -19.07 -4.42 3.96
N ASN A 141 -18.17 -4.34 2.96
CA ASN A 141 -18.54 -4.22 1.55
C ASN A 141 -19.35 -5.44 1.07
N LEU A 142 -18.86 -6.66 1.33
CA LEU A 142 -19.57 -7.89 0.92
C LEU A 142 -20.93 -8.04 1.58
N LEU A 143 -21.07 -7.71 2.87
CA LEU A 143 -22.37 -7.79 3.56
C LEU A 143 -23.35 -6.75 2.99
N MET A 144 -22.89 -5.52 2.79
CA MET A 144 -23.70 -4.42 2.26
C MET A 144 -24.15 -4.65 0.82
N GLU A 145 -23.31 -5.24 -0.03
CA GLU A 145 -23.68 -5.64 -1.39
C GLU A 145 -24.80 -6.70 -1.41
N GLN A 146 -24.88 -7.53 -0.36
CA GLN A 146 -25.97 -8.50 -0.18
C GLN A 146 -27.21 -7.90 0.50
N GLY A 147 -27.26 -6.56 0.65
CA GLY A 147 -28.35 -5.86 1.32
C GLY A 147 -28.38 -6.06 2.84
N ILE A 148 -27.29 -6.56 3.44
CA ILE A 148 -27.20 -6.77 4.89
C ILE A 148 -26.65 -5.51 5.56
N THR A 149 -27.43 -4.98 6.49
CA THR A 149 -27.04 -3.81 7.29
C THR A 149 -25.90 -4.14 8.25
N VAL A 150 -24.88 -3.28 8.29
CA VAL A 150 -23.72 -3.45 9.18
C VAL A 150 -23.88 -2.57 10.41
N LEU A 151 -23.67 -3.16 11.59
CA LEU A 151 -23.67 -2.48 12.88
C LEU A 151 -22.25 -2.32 13.42
N ARG A 152 -21.95 -1.15 13.97
CA ARG A 152 -20.68 -0.87 14.63
C ARG A 152 -20.85 0.14 15.76
N GLY A 153 -19.76 0.36 16.50
CA GLY A 153 -19.66 1.50 17.41
C GLY A 153 -18.80 2.65 16.88
N ASP A 154 -18.62 3.68 17.71
CA ASP A 154 -17.85 4.89 17.42
C ASP A 154 -16.33 4.78 17.69
N THR A 155 -15.73 3.60 17.46
CA THR A 155 -14.26 3.42 17.53
C THR A 155 -13.60 3.92 16.25
N ARG A 156 -12.65 4.87 16.37
CA ARG A 156 -12.01 5.62 15.25
C ARG A 156 -11.63 4.79 14.00
N ASP A 157 -11.08 3.60 14.21
CA ASP A 157 -10.48 2.82 13.12
C ASP A 157 -11.51 2.01 12.30
N ILE A 158 -12.45 1.34 12.96
CA ILE A 158 -13.56 0.64 12.28
C ILE A 158 -14.58 1.63 11.73
N ASP A 159 -14.79 2.77 12.42
CA ASP A 159 -15.67 3.86 12.01
C ASP A 159 -15.39 4.35 10.60
N THR A 160 -14.13 4.70 10.33
CA THR A 160 -13.71 5.24 9.03
C THR A 160 -13.94 4.23 7.90
N ILE A 161 -13.61 2.95 8.13
CA ILE A 161 -13.63 1.93 7.08
C ILE A 161 -15.04 1.45 6.74
N THR A 162 -15.86 1.15 7.76
CA THR A 162 -17.26 0.76 7.51
C THR A 162 -18.01 1.90 6.82
N HIS A 163 -17.74 3.15 7.20
CA HIS A 163 -18.34 4.31 6.54
C HIS A 163 -17.93 4.46 5.07
N ILE A 164 -16.65 4.21 4.74
CA ILE A 164 -16.20 4.15 3.34
C ILE A 164 -16.95 3.05 2.58
N ALA A 165 -17.12 1.87 3.17
CA ALA A 165 -17.88 0.78 2.54
C ALA A 165 -19.36 1.15 2.30
N THR A 166 -20.02 1.86 3.23
CA THR A 166 -21.39 2.37 3.05
C THR A 166 -21.48 3.33 1.86
N ARG A 167 -20.47 4.16 1.66
CA ARG A 167 -20.42 5.11 0.53
C ARG A 167 -20.18 4.40 -0.80
N ASP A 168 -19.35 3.36 -0.79
CA ASP A 168 -18.95 2.63 -1.99
C ASP A 168 -20.02 1.61 -2.44
N THR A 169 -21.09 1.41 -1.64
CA THR A 169 -22.19 0.46 -1.89
C THR A 169 -23.58 1.11 -1.75
N GLU A 170 -24.64 0.37 -2.08
CA GLU A 170 -26.03 0.75 -1.79
C GLU A 170 -26.52 0.23 -0.42
N GLY A 171 -25.61 -0.26 0.43
CA GLY A 171 -25.95 -0.81 1.73
C GLY A 171 -26.18 0.23 2.83
N PHE A 172 -26.60 -0.27 3.99
CA PHE A 172 -26.97 0.54 5.16
C PHE A 172 -26.02 0.30 6.33
N GLU A 173 -25.84 1.30 7.19
CA GLU A 173 -25.06 1.18 8.42
C GLU A 173 -25.81 1.70 9.66
N ILE A 174 -25.55 1.05 10.80
CA ILE A 174 -25.99 1.50 12.13
C ILE A 174 -24.76 1.80 13.00
N ILE A 175 -24.77 2.97 13.63
CA ILE A 175 -23.67 3.48 14.45
C ILE A 175 -24.17 3.67 15.88
N VAL A 176 -23.54 3.02 16.86
CA VAL A 176 -23.83 3.24 18.28
C VAL A 176 -22.75 4.12 18.91
N LEU A 177 -23.16 5.28 19.41
CA LEU A 177 -22.29 6.27 20.04
C LEU A 177 -22.07 5.97 21.52
N SER A 178 -20.86 6.30 21.99
CA SER A 178 -20.51 6.39 23.41
C SER A 178 -20.55 7.82 23.95
N ASP A 179 -20.69 8.80 23.05
CA ASP A 179 -20.97 10.22 23.29
C ASP A 179 -22.48 10.52 23.21
N GLY A 180 -22.89 11.64 23.80
CA GLY A 180 -24.21 12.22 23.56
C GLY A 180 -24.41 12.65 22.11
N ILE A 181 -25.59 12.38 21.55
CA ILE A 181 -25.89 12.61 20.13
C ILE A 181 -25.69 14.06 19.68
N LEU A 182 -26.06 15.06 20.49
CA LEU A 182 -25.90 16.47 20.11
C LEU A 182 -24.43 16.91 20.17
N ALA A 183 -23.67 16.38 21.14
CA ALA A 183 -22.24 16.63 21.23
C ALA A 183 -21.50 16.02 20.03
N ASN A 184 -21.93 14.84 19.57
CA ASN A 184 -21.32 14.13 18.45
C ASN A 184 -21.73 14.72 17.08
N LEU A 185 -23.02 14.99 16.85
CA LEU A 185 -23.49 15.60 15.60
C LEU A 185 -22.80 16.95 15.32
N HIS A 186 -22.55 17.76 16.36
CA HIS A 186 -21.79 19.00 16.21
C HIS A 186 -20.30 18.78 15.84
N LYS A 187 -19.68 17.67 16.26
CA LYS A 187 -18.34 17.27 15.81
C LYS A 187 -18.39 16.81 14.34
N LEU A 188 -19.37 15.99 13.98
CA LEU A 188 -19.57 15.48 12.63
C LEU A 188 -19.82 16.62 11.63
N GLU A 189 -20.66 17.60 11.97
CA GLU A 189 -20.92 18.79 11.13
C GLU A 189 -19.66 19.62 10.83
N LYS A 190 -18.67 19.64 11.75
CA LYS A 190 -17.42 20.40 11.58
C LYS A 190 -16.33 19.64 10.83
N VAL A 191 -16.30 18.32 10.96
CA VAL A 191 -15.19 17.46 10.48
C VAL A 191 -15.57 16.68 9.21
N ASN A 192 -16.85 16.37 9.00
CA ASN A 192 -17.28 15.41 8.00
C ASN A 192 -18.60 15.83 7.31
N LYS A 193 -18.52 16.36 6.08
CA LYS A 193 -19.68 16.68 5.23
C LYS A 193 -20.32 15.45 4.54
N GLN A 194 -20.01 14.22 4.97
CA GLN A 194 -20.17 13.02 4.14
C GLN A 194 -21.11 11.92 4.69
N ILE A 195 -21.74 12.10 5.85
CA ILE A 195 -22.74 11.13 6.33
C ILE A 195 -24.05 11.32 5.55
N ASP A 196 -24.52 10.26 4.88
CA ASP A 196 -25.82 10.22 4.24
C ASP A 196 -26.89 9.73 5.25
N PRO A 197 -27.74 10.63 5.77
CA PRO A 197 -28.77 10.26 6.75
C PRO A 197 -29.84 9.33 6.17
N SER A 198 -29.90 9.12 4.85
CA SER A 198 -30.80 8.14 4.23
C SER A 198 -30.25 6.70 4.28
N LYS A 199 -28.92 6.55 4.35
CA LYS A 199 -28.25 5.23 4.44
C LYS A 199 -27.76 4.88 5.85
N THR A 200 -27.69 5.85 6.75
CA THR A 200 -27.10 5.69 8.08
C THR A 200 -28.12 5.93 9.20
N LEU A 201 -28.11 5.07 10.22
CA LEU A 201 -28.77 5.29 11.50
C LEU A 201 -27.75 5.48 12.62
N ILE A 202 -27.81 6.61 13.31
CA ILE A 202 -26.98 6.92 14.47
C ILE A 202 -27.82 6.79 15.75
N LEU A 203 -27.34 5.97 16.69
CA LEU A 203 -27.97 5.72 17.97
C LEU A 203 -27.08 6.18 19.13
N SER A 204 -27.68 6.84 20.10
CA SER A 204 -27.06 7.20 21.38
C SER A 204 -27.99 6.83 22.52
N PHE A 205 -27.44 6.36 23.63
CA PHE A 205 -28.18 6.00 24.84
C PHE A 205 -27.79 6.84 26.08
N THR A 206 -26.82 7.73 25.91
CA THR A 206 -26.36 8.66 26.95
C THR A 206 -27.13 9.98 26.89
N ASP A 207 -26.95 10.84 27.89
CA ASP A 207 -27.45 12.21 27.84
C ASP A 207 -27.01 12.90 26.54
N PRO A 208 -27.89 13.63 25.81
CA PRO A 208 -27.59 14.18 24.49
C PRO A 208 -26.36 15.08 24.42
N THR A 209 -25.98 15.70 25.53
CA THR A 209 -24.83 16.63 25.61
C THR A 209 -23.58 16.00 26.22
N LEU A 210 -23.66 14.72 26.60
CA LEU A 210 -22.59 14.03 27.30
C LEU A 210 -21.34 13.88 26.44
N HIS A 211 -20.19 14.04 27.10
CA HIS A 211 -18.89 13.72 26.52
C HIS A 211 -18.36 12.38 27.03
N TRP A 212 -17.56 11.77 26.17
CA TRP A 212 -17.04 10.42 26.28
C TRP A 212 -16.37 10.15 27.63
N THR A 213 -16.64 8.96 28.16
CA THR A 213 -15.86 8.38 29.26
C THR A 213 -15.65 6.88 29.00
N PRO A 214 -14.61 6.25 29.59
CA PRO A 214 -14.39 4.80 29.46
C PRO A 214 -15.59 3.95 29.88
N TYR A 215 -16.38 4.41 30.86
CA TYR A 215 -17.59 3.72 31.29
C TYR A 215 -18.63 3.63 30.17
N TRP A 216 -18.84 4.73 29.43
CA TRP A 216 -19.81 4.76 28.33
C TRP A 216 -19.34 3.99 27.09
N GLU A 217 -18.03 3.90 26.86
CA GLU A 217 -17.47 3.03 25.81
C GLU A 217 -17.77 1.54 26.09
N ILE A 218 -17.60 1.10 27.35
CA ILE A 218 -17.94 -0.27 27.77
C ILE A 218 -19.43 -0.53 27.57
N ARG A 219 -20.30 0.37 28.05
CA ARG A 219 -21.75 0.26 27.85
C ARG A 219 -22.14 0.25 26.38
N ARG A 220 -21.50 1.07 25.54
CA ARG A 220 -21.74 1.09 24.10
C ARG A 220 -21.42 -0.26 23.45
N ASN A 221 -20.30 -0.88 23.82
CA ASN A 221 -19.95 -2.20 23.29
C ASN A 221 -20.99 -3.26 23.67
N GLN A 222 -21.51 -3.22 24.91
CA GLN A 222 -22.62 -4.10 25.32
C GLN A 222 -23.85 -3.92 24.44
N LEU A 223 -24.19 -2.67 24.07
CA LEU A 223 -25.30 -2.38 23.15
C LEU A 223 -25.05 -2.94 21.75
N VAL A 224 -23.84 -2.77 21.20
CA VAL A 224 -23.48 -3.30 19.87
C VAL A 224 -23.64 -4.83 19.82
N PHE A 225 -23.13 -5.53 20.84
CA PHE A 225 -23.30 -6.99 20.96
C PHE A 225 -24.76 -7.39 21.19
N SER A 226 -25.55 -6.56 21.86
CA SER A 226 -26.96 -6.86 22.15
C SER A 226 -27.86 -6.64 20.93
N LEU A 227 -27.59 -5.63 20.10
CA LEU A 227 -28.39 -5.28 18.92
C LEU A 227 -28.25 -6.26 17.75
N SER A 228 -27.21 -7.11 17.74
CA SER A 228 -26.93 -8.04 16.65
C SER A 228 -27.03 -9.50 17.08
N GLU A 229 -27.63 -10.34 16.26
CA GLU A 229 -27.56 -11.81 16.42
C GLU A 229 -26.31 -12.43 15.80
N ASN A 230 -25.69 -11.73 14.84
CA ASN A 230 -24.53 -12.19 14.09
C ASN A 230 -23.36 -11.22 14.30
N ILE A 231 -22.28 -11.68 14.93
CA ILE A 231 -21.19 -10.80 15.35
C ILE A 231 -19.88 -11.29 14.78
N ILE A 232 -19.19 -10.43 14.04
CA ILE A 232 -17.84 -10.68 13.51
C ILE A 232 -16.83 -9.95 14.41
N VAL A 233 -15.97 -10.72 15.06
CA VAL A 233 -14.81 -10.24 15.83
C VAL A 233 -13.58 -10.32 14.95
N VAL A 234 -13.06 -9.15 14.56
CA VAL A 234 -11.88 -9.05 13.71
C VAL A 234 -10.61 -9.20 14.55
N GLU A 235 -10.48 -8.43 15.64
CA GLU A 235 -9.36 -8.54 16.59
C GLU A 235 -9.80 -8.30 18.03
N ALA A 236 -9.46 -9.20 18.94
CA ALA A 236 -9.72 -9.08 20.36
C ALA A 236 -8.46 -9.36 21.19
N ARG A 237 -8.32 -8.62 22.30
CA ARG A 237 -7.22 -8.78 23.27
C ARG A 237 -7.66 -9.61 24.46
N VAL A 238 -6.74 -10.40 25.04
CA VAL A 238 -7.03 -11.21 26.24
C VAL A 238 -7.36 -10.27 27.40
N GLY A 239 -8.48 -10.55 28.08
CA GLY A 239 -9.02 -9.71 29.16
C GLY A 239 -9.61 -8.37 28.68
N GLY A 240 -9.81 -8.19 27.37
CA GLY A 240 -10.47 -7.02 26.81
C GLY A 240 -12.00 -7.17 26.76
N ILE A 241 -12.71 -6.05 26.73
CA ILE A 241 -14.18 -6.03 26.71
C ILE A 241 -14.80 -6.82 25.55
N ILE A 242 -14.16 -6.83 24.38
CA ILE A 242 -14.64 -7.58 23.20
C ILE A 242 -14.59 -9.10 23.46
N MET A 243 -13.57 -9.57 24.19
CA MET A 243 -13.49 -10.96 24.58
C MET A 243 -14.59 -11.30 25.59
N GLU A 244 -14.79 -10.46 26.61
CA GLU A 244 -15.83 -10.67 27.63
C GLU A 244 -17.23 -10.68 27.02
N GLU A 245 -17.57 -9.70 26.19
CA GLU A 245 -18.87 -9.62 25.53
C GLU A 245 -19.05 -10.70 24.46
N GLY A 246 -17.96 -11.13 23.79
CA GLY A 246 -17.97 -12.29 22.91
C GLY A 246 -18.32 -13.59 23.63
N ILE A 247 -17.75 -13.82 24.82
CA ILE A 247 -18.09 -14.99 25.64
C ILE A 247 -19.56 -14.96 26.06
N LYS A 248 -20.05 -13.81 26.54
CA LYS A 248 -21.48 -13.65 26.91
C LYS A 248 -22.41 -13.84 25.70
N ALA A 249 -22.00 -13.40 24.51
CA ALA A 249 -22.77 -13.59 23.29
C ALA A 249 -22.91 -15.08 22.95
N LEU A 250 -21.81 -15.85 23.07
CA LEU A 250 -21.84 -17.31 22.92
C LEU A 250 -22.76 -17.98 23.95
N GLU A 251 -22.70 -17.58 25.22
CA GLU A 251 -23.56 -18.09 26.30
C GLU A 251 -25.05 -17.81 26.04
N LYS A 252 -25.36 -16.67 25.41
CA LYS A 252 -26.72 -16.28 24.99
C LYS A 252 -27.16 -16.93 23.66
N GLY A 253 -26.34 -17.80 23.07
CA GLY A 253 -26.66 -18.49 21.83
C GLY A 253 -26.52 -17.65 20.55
N LYS A 254 -25.89 -16.47 20.63
CA LYS A 254 -25.62 -15.62 19.46
C LYS A 254 -24.53 -16.24 18.58
N LYS A 255 -24.59 -15.96 17.28
CA LYS A 255 -23.62 -16.48 16.31
C LYS A 255 -22.40 -15.58 16.29
N LEU A 256 -21.36 -16.00 17.01
CA LEU A 256 -20.07 -15.31 17.06
C LEU A 256 -19.12 -15.90 16.02
N PHE A 257 -18.66 -15.06 15.10
CA PHE A 257 -17.65 -15.35 14.12
C PHE A 257 -16.35 -14.62 14.47
N VAL A 258 -15.21 -15.29 14.40
CA VAL A 258 -13.92 -14.72 14.84
C VAL A 258 -12.87 -14.97 13.77
N VAL A 259 -12.12 -13.92 13.41
CA VAL A 259 -11.07 -14.03 12.40
C VAL A 259 -9.91 -14.90 12.91
N ARG A 260 -9.53 -15.87 12.09
CA ARG A 260 -8.35 -16.72 12.22
C ARG A 260 -7.27 -16.20 11.28
N TYR A 261 -6.23 -15.61 11.86
CA TYR A 261 -5.04 -15.16 11.14
C TYR A 261 -4.07 -16.33 10.91
N GLU A 262 -3.29 -16.29 9.82
CA GLU A 262 -2.14 -17.19 9.65
C GLU A 262 -1.08 -16.90 10.72
N GLU A 263 -0.77 -15.62 10.92
CA GLU A 263 0.06 -15.11 12.00
C GLU A 263 -0.74 -14.07 12.80
N TYR A 264 -1.05 -14.38 14.07
CA TYR A 264 -1.92 -13.51 14.86
C TYR A 264 -1.21 -12.19 15.21
N PRO A 265 -1.78 -11.03 14.84
CA PRO A 265 -1.28 -9.75 15.33
C PRO A 265 -1.42 -9.69 16.85
N GLN A 266 -0.57 -8.89 17.50
CA GLN A 266 -0.55 -8.75 18.96
C GLN A 266 -1.95 -8.40 19.54
N ASN A 267 -2.73 -7.63 18.79
CA ASN A 267 -4.07 -7.17 19.19
C ASN A 267 -5.19 -8.20 18.97
N ALA A 268 -4.89 -9.33 18.31
CA ALA A 268 -5.80 -10.48 18.13
C ALA A 268 -5.51 -11.64 19.11
N SER A 269 -4.80 -11.38 20.22
CA SER A 269 -4.38 -12.41 21.18
C SER A 269 -5.52 -13.28 21.76
N ALA A 270 -6.76 -12.77 21.79
CA ALA A 270 -7.93 -13.50 22.31
C ALA A 270 -8.72 -14.24 21.23
N ASN A 271 -8.47 -13.99 19.93
CA ASN A 271 -9.25 -14.60 18.86
C ASN A 271 -9.20 -16.13 18.94
N LYS A 272 -8.01 -16.70 19.17
CA LYS A 272 -7.84 -18.15 19.35
C LYS A 272 -8.69 -18.68 20.51
N SER A 273 -8.70 -17.97 21.65
CA SER A 273 -9.47 -18.37 22.83
C SER A 273 -10.98 -18.31 22.60
N LEU A 274 -11.46 -17.30 21.85
CA LEU A 274 -12.89 -17.21 21.48
C LEU A 274 -13.30 -18.36 20.56
N ILE A 275 -12.45 -18.72 19.59
CA ILE A 275 -12.67 -19.89 18.71
C ILE A 275 -12.71 -21.18 19.53
N GLU A 276 -11.78 -21.37 20.47
CA GLU A 276 -11.76 -22.54 21.37
C GLU A 276 -13.01 -22.63 22.26
N LYS A 277 -13.64 -21.49 22.58
CA LYS A 277 -14.88 -21.41 23.35
C LYS A 277 -16.16 -21.62 22.53
N GLY A 278 -16.05 -21.88 21.22
CA GLY A 278 -17.17 -22.21 20.35
C GLY A 278 -17.51 -21.15 19.31
N ALA A 279 -16.70 -20.10 19.15
CA ALA A 279 -16.87 -19.15 18.05
C ALA A 279 -16.49 -19.78 16.70
N ARG A 280 -17.20 -19.39 15.65
CA ARG A 280 -16.99 -19.89 14.28
C ARG A 280 -15.80 -19.18 13.63
N PRO A 281 -14.78 -19.90 13.13
CA PRO A 281 -13.59 -19.27 12.58
C PRO A 281 -13.83 -18.72 11.16
N ILE A 282 -13.48 -17.45 10.93
CA ILE A 282 -13.36 -16.86 9.58
C ILE A 282 -11.89 -16.81 9.20
N SER A 283 -11.47 -17.55 8.17
CA SER A 283 -10.09 -17.49 7.68
C SER A 283 -9.74 -16.09 7.18
N SER A 284 -8.57 -15.55 7.52
CA SER A 284 -8.05 -14.30 6.94
C SER A 284 -7.82 -14.40 5.43
N VAL A 285 -7.35 -15.57 4.95
CA VAL A 285 -7.01 -15.84 3.54
C VAL A 285 -8.25 -16.19 2.72
N ALA A 286 -9.08 -17.11 3.22
CA ALA A 286 -10.32 -17.57 2.56
C ALA A 286 -11.56 -16.85 3.12
N SER A 287 -11.42 -15.55 3.42
CA SER A 287 -12.38 -14.82 4.23
C SER A 287 -13.75 -14.63 3.59
N THR A 288 -13.83 -14.67 2.25
CA THR A 288 -15.08 -14.65 1.49
C THR A 288 -15.87 -15.96 1.59
N GLN A 289 -15.18 -17.10 1.52
CA GLN A 289 -15.83 -18.41 1.61
C GLN A 289 -16.47 -18.63 2.98
N ASN A 290 -15.84 -18.14 4.05
CA ASN A 290 -16.35 -18.27 5.42
C ASN A 290 -17.43 -17.22 5.76
N LEU A 291 -17.47 -16.10 5.02
CA LEU A 291 -18.55 -15.11 5.14
C LEU A 291 -19.91 -15.66 4.66
N ARG A 292 -19.90 -16.69 3.82
CA ARG A 292 -21.12 -17.41 3.42
C ARG A 292 -21.92 -17.86 4.63
N GLU A 293 -21.29 -18.43 5.65
CA GLU A 293 -21.99 -18.84 6.87
C GLU A 293 -22.62 -17.65 7.59
N VAL A 294 -21.99 -16.46 7.53
CA VAL A 294 -22.55 -15.23 8.10
C VAL A 294 -23.78 -14.81 7.28
N ILE A 295 -23.68 -14.78 5.96
CA ILE A 295 -24.77 -14.40 5.07
C ILE A 295 -25.95 -15.38 5.20
N GLU A 296 -25.69 -16.69 5.17
CA GLU A 296 -26.69 -17.73 5.40
C GLU A 296 -27.35 -17.59 6.77
N SER A 297 -26.57 -17.21 7.79
CA SER A 297 -27.08 -17.03 9.14
C SER A 297 -28.03 -15.84 9.31
N VAL A 298 -27.97 -14.86 8.40
CA VAL A 298 -28.81 -13.65 8.36
C VAL A 298 -30.00 -13.84 7.42
N THR A 299 -29.75 -14.35 6.21
CA THR A 299 -30.74 -14.42 5.11
C THR A 299 -31.62 -15.69 5.15
N GLY A 300 -31.16 -16.76 5.81
CA GLY A 300 -31.89 -18.03 5.92
C GLY A 300 -31.98 -18.84 4.61
N THR A 301 -31.34 -18.37 3.53
CA THR A 301 -31.31 -19.03 2.22
C THR A 301 -29.94 -19.67 1.95
N GLU A 302 -29.91 -20.94 1.55
CA GLU A 302 -28.69 -21.63 1.08
C GLU A 302 -28.15 -21.06 -0.24
N THR A 303 -28.95 -20.25 -0.93
CA THR A 303 -28.57 -19.51 -2.15
C THR A 303 -27.66 -18.35 -1.79
N PHE A 304 -26.43 -18.67 -1.42
CA PHE A 304 -25.30 -17.91 -1.89
C PHE A 304 -25.32 -18.04 -3.42
N GLU A 305 -25.74 -17.01 -4.15
CA GLU A 305 -25.55 -16.99 -5.60
C GLU A 305 -24.06 -17.26 -5.83
N LYS A 306 -23.79 -18.42 -6.46
CA LYS A 306 -22.43 -18.94 -6.64
C LYS A 306 -21.61 -17.85 -7.33
N THR A 307 -20.77 -17.19 -6.55
CA THR A 307 -19.67 -16.34 -7.02
C THR A 307 -18.40 -16.83 -6.34
N GLU A 308 -18.13 -18.14 -6.41
CA GLU A 308 -16.85 -18.69 -5.98
C GLU A 308 -16.65 -20.15 -6.42
N GLN A 309 -15.93 -20.36 -7.53
CA GLN A 309 -14.98 -21.47 -7.63
C GLN A 309 -13.74 -21.03 -8.43
N LYS A 310 -12.58 -21.13 -7.75
CA LYS A 310 -11.19 -20.75 -8.13
C LYS A 310 -10.77 -19.30 -7.90
N LYS A 311 -10.86 -18.85 -6.64
CA LYS A 311 -10.10 -17.70 -6.12
C LYS A 311 -8.72 -18.11 -5.59
N ASP A 312 -7.89 -18.65 -6.49
CA ASP A 312 -6.43 -18.67 -6.34
C ASP A 312 -5.88 -17.97 -7.58
N LEU A 313 -5.85 -16.63 -7.56
CA LEU A 313 -5.03 -15.70 -8.37
C LEU A 313 -5.47 -14.26 -8.02
N GLY A 314 -4.53 -13.41 -7.61
CA GLY A 314 -4.80 -12.08 -7.05
C GLY A 314 -5.54 -11.13 -8.00
N GLN A 315 -6.84 -10.93 -7.74
CA GLN A 315 -7.64 -9.88 -8.38
C GLN A 315 -7.41 -8.55 -7.63
N TYR A 316 -6.72 -7.64 -8.30
CA TYR A 316 -6.35 -6.31 -7.81
C TYR A 316 -7.53 -5.33 -7.90
N PHE A 317 -8.37 -5.26 -6.85
CA PHE A 317 -9.42 -4.23 -6.76
C PHE A 317 -8.79 -2.83 -6.83
N THR A 318 -9.16 -2.04 -7.84
CA THR A 318 -8.65 -0.66 -7.95
C THR A 318 -9.57 0.28 -7.17
N PRO A 319 -9.07 1.05 -6.19
CA PRO A 319 -9.89 1.97 -5.41
C PRO A 319 -10.65 2.97 -6.29
N GLN A 320 -11.93 3.23 -6.00
CA GLN A 320 -12.74 4.15 -6.81
C GLN A 320 -12.15 5.56 -6.91
N THR A 321 -11.45 6.03 -5.86
CA THR A 321 -10.74 7.31 -5.86
C THR A 321 -9.64 7.37 -6.92
N VAL A 322 -8.95 6.25 -7.16
CA VAL A 322 -7.92 6.10 -8.19
C VAL A 322 -8.55 6.04 -9.58
N VAL A 323 -9.63 5.25 -9.75
CA VAL A 323 -10.38 5.16 -11.02
C VAL A 323 -10.89 6.54 -11.45
N LYS A 324 -11.56 7.25 -10.54
CA LYS A 324 -12.03 8.62 -10.75
C LYS A 324 -10.89 9.55 -11.16
N PHE A 325 -9.77 9.50 -10.45
CA PHE A 325 -8.62 10.33 -10.76
C PHE A 325 -8.06 10.07 -12.16
N MET A 326 -7.96 8.81 -12.59
CA MET A 326 -7.50 8.46 -13.94
C MET A 326 -8.39 9.08 -15.02
N TYR A 327 -9.72 9.00 -14.84
CA TYR A 327 -10.65 9.66 -15.75
C TYR A 327 -10.62 11.19 -15.67
N ASP A 328 -10.47 11.78 -14.48
CA ASP A 328 -10.35 13.24 -14.31
C ASP A 328 -9.15 13.83 -15.09
N ILE A 329 -8.05 13.08 -15.19
CA ILE A 329 -6.85 13.46 -15.95
C ILE A 329 -7.07 13.26 -17.46
N ILE A 330 -7.57 12.09 -17.88
CA ILE A 330 -7.79 11.78 -19.30
C ILE A 330 -8.84 12.70 -19.93
N THR A 331 -9.96 12.95 -19.24
CA THR A 331 -11.01 13.86 -19.72
C THR A 331 -10.53 15.31 -19.85
N ALA A 332 -9.50 15.72 -19.10
CA ALA A 332 -8.87 17.03 -19.28
C ALA A 332 -8.01 17.11 -20.56
N LEU A 333 -7.56 15.96 -21.07
CA LEU A 333 -6.79 15.85 -22.32
C LEU A 333 -7.69 15.61 -23.54
N TRP A 334 -8.85 14.99 -23.33
CA TRP A 334 -9.78 14.58 -24.40
C TRP A 334 -10.67 15.73 -24.86
N GLN A 335 -10.68 16.04 -26.16
CA GLN A 335 -11.51 17.10 -26.77
C GLN A 335 -12.46 16.61 -27.88
N GLY A 336 -12.68 15.30 -27.97
CA GLY A 336 -13.45 14.67 -29.06
C GLY A 336 -14.84 14.15 -28.66
N GLU A 337 -15.47 13.44 -29.59
CA GLU A 337 -16.69 12.65 -29.36
C GLU A 337 -16.47 11.53 -28.33
N LYS A 338 -17.55 10.82 -27.97
CA LYS A 338 -17.52 9.72 -26.99
C LYS A 338 -16.49 8.65 -27.40
N PRO A 339 -15.44 8.40 -26.59
CA PRO A 339 -14.34 7.51 -26.97
C PRO A 339 -14.73 6.04 -26.95
N LYS A 340 -14.12 5.25 -27.83
CA LYS A 340 -14.08 3.79 -27.75
C LYS A 340 -13.01 3.33 -26.76
N ILE A 341 -13.42 2.73 -25.65
CA ILE A 341 -12.55 2.41 -24.51
C ILE A 341 -12.37 0.89 -24.39
N ILE A 342 -11.16 0.44 -24.07
CA ILE A 342 -10.89 -0.94 -23.66
C ILE A 342 -10.11 -1.03 -22.35
N ASP A 343 -10.50 -2.00 -21.52
CA ASP A 343 -9.67 -2.53 -20.43
C ASP A 343 -9.32 -4.00 -20.72
N PRO A 344 -8.06 -4.31 -21.08
CA PRO A 344 -7.64 -5.66 -21.46
C PRO A 344 -7.35 -6.57 -20.26
N ALA A 345 -7.54 -6.11 -19.02
CA ALA A 345 -7.47 -6.92 -17.80
C ALA A 345 -8.53 -6.42 -16.82
N CYS A 346 -9.79 -6.43 -17.27
CA CYS A 346 -10.84 -5.63 -16.66
C CYS A 346 -11.36 -6.19 -15.33
N GLY A 347 -11.17 -7.48 -15.05
CA GLY A 347 -11.76 -8.15 -13.90
C GLY A 347 -13.26 -7.92 -13.84
N GLU A 348 -13.70 -7.25 -12.77
CA GLU A 348 -15.11 -6.88 -12.56
C GLU A 348 -15.58 -5.69 -13.43
N GLY A 349 -14.68 -5.07 -14.19
CA GLY A 349 -15.00 -3.98 -15.11
C GLY A 349 -15.12 -2.61 -14.46
N ILE A 350 -14.50 -2.38 -13.29
CA ILE A 350 -14.67 -1.13 -12.51
C ILE A 350 -14.35 0.15 -13.30
N PHE A 351 -13.33 0.12 -14.16
CA PHE A 351 -12.99 1.24 -15.03
C PHE A 351 -14.07 1.51 -16.08
N LEU A 352 -14.65 0.46 -16.66
CA LEU A 352 -15.67 0.55 -17.70
C LEU A 352 -17.02 0.98 -17.10
N LYS A 353 -17.37 0.42 -15.94
CA LYS A 353 -18.53 0.82 -15.11
C LYS A 353 -18.50 2.31 -14.82
N TYR A 354 -17.37 2.82 -14.32
CA TYR A 354 -17.22 4.24 -14.05
C TYR A 354 -17.43 5.11 -15.30
N ALA A 355 -16.87 4.72 -16.44
CA ALA A 355 -17.07 5.47 -17.69
C ALA A 355 -18.53 5.54 -18.13
N LEU A 356 -19.28 4.43 -18.00
CA LEU A 356 -20.69 4.39 -18.36
C LEU A 356 -21.54 5.22 -17.39
N GLU A 357 -21.33 5.09 -16.09
CA GLU A 357 -22.09 5.79 -15.05
C GLU A 357 -21.87 7.30 -15.11
N GLN A 358 -20.65 7.75 -15.41
CA GLN A 358 -20.34 9.17 -15.57
C GLN A 358 -20.68 9.71 -16.96
N GLY A 359 -21.21 8.88 -17.86
CA GLY A 359 -21.58 9.30 -19.22
C GLY A 359 -20.39 9.71 -20.10
N ILE A 360 -19.19 9.20 -19.81
CA ILE A 360 -17.97 9.47 -20.59
C ILE A 360 -18.12 8.90 -22.01
N THR A 361 -18.71 7.71 -22.11
CA THR A 361 -19.04 7.06 -23.39
C THR A 361 -20.27 6.18 -23.25
N ASP A 362 -20.74 5.66 -24.38
CA ASP A 362 -21.87 4.73 -24.44
C ASP A 362 -21.42 3.28 -24.27
N GLY A 363 -22.33 2.42 -23.79
CA GLY A 363 -22.04 1.01 -23.54
C GLY A 363 -21.48 0.26 -24.76
N ASP A 364 -21.98 0.56 -25.97
CA ASP A 364 -21.51 -0.03 -27.22
C ASP A 364 -20.03 0.29 -27.55
N ASN A 365 -19.48 1.33 -26.93
CA ASN A 365 -18.09 1.76 -27.09
C ASN A 365 -17.17 1.21 -26.00
N LEU A 366 -17.69 0.46 -25.01
CA LEU A 366 -16.93 -0.10 -23.90
C LEU A 366 -16.59 -1.57 -24.16
N TYR A 367 -15.30 -1.90 -24.11
CA TYR A 367 -14.77 -3.23 -24.32
C TYR A 367 -13.98 -3.69 -23.08
N GLY A 368 -14.19 -4.92 -22.64
CA GLY A 368 -13.47 -5.50 -21.50
C GLY A 368 -13.03 -6.93 -21.77
N CYS A 369 -11.85 -7.30 -21.31
CA CYS A 369 -11.38 -8.68 -21.30
C CYS A 369 -10.88 -9.09 -19.94
N ASP A 370 -11.24 -10.30 -19.53
CA ASP A 370 -10.57 -10.99 -18.45
C ASP A 370 -10.40 -12.48 -18.79
N MET A 371 -9.37 -13.12 -18.25
CA MET A 371 -9.15 -14.56 -18.43
C MET A 371 -9.94 -15.40 -17.43
N ASP A 372 -10.39 -14.81 -16.32
CA ASP A 372 -11.17 -15.53 -15.33
C ASP A 372 -12.61 -15.74 -15.83
N MET A 373 -13.00 -17.00 -16.04
CA MET A 373 -14.40 -17.32 -16.35
C MET A 373 -15.36 -16.88 -15.24
N GLY A 374 -14.89 -16.78 -14.00
CA GLY A 374 -15.69 -16.40 -12.83
C GLY A 374 -16.14 -14.93 -12.80
N VAL A 375 -15.63 -14.05 -13.68
CA VAL A 375 -16.12 -12.66 -13.73
C VAL A 375 -17.42 -12.52 -14.52
N GLN A 376 -17.78 -13.50 -15.35
CA GLN A 376 -19.01 -13.44 -16.16
C GLN A 376 -20.26 -13.41 -15.29
N GLU A 377 -20.31 -14.22 -14.22
CA GLU A 377 -21.41 -14.21 -13.24
C GLU A 377 -21.57 -12.82 -12.57
N LYS A 378 -20.45 -12.12 -12.33
CA LYS A 378 -20.47 -10.76 -11.77
C LYS A 378 -20.97 -9.74 -12.79
N TRP A 379 -20.57 -9.88 -14.05
CA TRP A 379 -21.06 -9.01 -15.13
C TRP A 379 -22.58 -9.08 -15.26
N ASP A 380 -23.13 -10.29 -15.17
CA ASP A 380 -24.58 -10.51 -15.22
C ASP A 380 -25.29 -9.92 -13.98
N ALA A 381 -24.71 -10.05 -12.79
CA ALA A 381 -25.29 -9.58 -11.53
C ALA A 381 -25.42 -8.04 -11.41
N PHE A 382 -24.49 -7.27 -12.00
CA PHE A 382 -24.48 -5.82 -11.84
C PHE A 382 -25.42 -5.05 -12.79
N GLY A 383 -26.10 -5.73 -13.74
CA GLY A 383 -27.16 -5.20 -14.63
C GLY A 383 -26.76 -4.08 -15.62
N VAL A 384 -25.87 -3.17 -15.20
CA VAL A 384 -25.28 -2.06 -15.96
C VAL A 384 -24.19 -2.57 -16.90
N LEU A 385 -23.52 -3.67 -16.55
CA LEU A 385 -22.44 -4.27 -17.33
C LEU A 385 -22.94 -5.00 -18.60
N ASN A 386 -24.21 -5.43 -18.62
CA ASN A 386 -24.88 -5.99 -19.81
C ASN A 386 -24.98 -5.01 -20.99
N LYS A 387 -24.71 -3.71 -20.74
CA LYS A 387 -24.67 -2.68 -21.78
C LYS A 387 -23.30 -2.58 -22.45
N MET A 388 -22.29 -3.32 -21.99
CA MET A 388 -20.91 -3.26 -22.46
C MET A 388 -20.51 -4.53 -23.21
N LYS A 389 -19.42 -4.47 -23.97
CA LYS A 389 -18.85 -5.62 -24.68
C LYS A 389 -17.76 -6.28 -23.84
N LEU A 390 -18.16 -7.17 -22.93
CA LEU A 390 -17.27 -7.87 -22.02
C LEU A 390 -17.05 -9.31 -22.48
N PHE A 391 -15.79 -9.76 -22.46
CA PHE A 391 -15.41 -11.06 -23.01
C PHE A 391 -14.47 -11.82 -22.07
N VAL A 392 -14.75 -13.11 -21.87
CA VAL A 392 -13.78 -14.02 -21.26
C VAL A 392 -12.74 -14.36 -22.33
N HIS A 393 -11.62 -13.64 -22.33
CA HIS A 393 -10.59 -13.73 -23.35
C HIS A 393 -9.23 -13.31 -22.79
N ASN A 394 -8.16 -13.90 -23.31
CA ASN A 394 -6.81 -13.46 -22.96
C ASN A 394 -6.54 -12.08 -23.56
N GLY A 395 -6.55 -11.05 -22.72
CA GLY A 395 -6.34 -9.66 -23.12
C GLY A 395 -5.01 -9.38 -23.83
N LEU A 396 -4.02 -10.28 -23.76
CA LEU A 396 -2.76 -10.18 -24.51
C LEU A 396 -2.92 -10.58 -26.00
N LEU A 397 -4.05 -11.18 -26.39
CA LEU A 397 -4.28 -11.71 -27.74
C LEU A 397 -5.30 -10.88 -28.53
N ASP A 398 -5.07 -10.74 -29.83
CA ASP A 398 -6.06 -10.18 -30.76
C ASP A 398 -7.20 -11.18 -31.01
N SER A 399 -8.41 -10.65 -31.22
CA SER A 399 -9.57 -11.42 -31.68
C SER A 399 -10.44 -10.57 -32.60
N LYS A 400 -10.45 -10.93 -33.89
CA LYS A 400 -11.29 -10.26 -34.90
C LYS A 400 -12.77 -10.43 -34.62
N GLU A 401 -13.16 -11.61 -34.13
CA GLU A 401 -14.55 -11.93 -33.81
C GLU A 401 -15.08 -11.05 -32.67
N LEU A 402 -14.24 -10.77 -31.67
CA LEU A 402 -14.59 -9.92 -30.53
C LEU A 402 -14.39 -8.42 -30.82
N GLY A 403 -13.84 -8.06 -31.98
CA GLY A 403 -13.51 -6.68 -32.34
C GLY A 403 -12.35 -6.10 -31.53
N ILE A 404 -11.50 -6.96 -30.97
CA ILE A 404 -10.31 -6.61 -30.18
C ILE A 404 -9.10 -6.77 -31.05
N GLU A 405 -8.73 -5.67 -31.70
CA GLU A 405 -7.61 -5.61 -32.63
C GLU A 405 -6.75 -4.39 -32.32
N ARG A 406 -5.55 -4.41 -32.88
CA ARG A 406 -4.60 -3.31 -32.81
C ARG A 406 -5.17 -2.03 -33.44
N ASP A 407 -4.75 -0.89 -32.91
CA ASP A 407 -5.05 0.43 -33.44
C ASP A 407 -6.56 0.78 -33.51
N LYS A 408 -7.39 0.17 -32.65
CA LYS A 408 -8.85 0.33 -32.68
C LYS A 408 -9.43 1.23 -31.60
N PHE A 409 -8.71 1.44 -30.51
CA PHE A 409 -9.28 2.06 -29.30
C PHE A 409 -8.78 3.48 -29.11
N ASP A 410 -9.70 4.35 -28.75
CA ASP A 410 -9.46 5.75 -28.41
C ASP A 410 -8.75 5.90 -27.08
N LEU A 411 -9.14 5.06 -26.12
CA LEU A 411 -8.57 4.99 -24.79
C LEU A 411 -8.33 3.53 -24.40
N VAL A 412 -7.13 3.23 -23.94
CA VAL A 412 -6.83 1.97 -23.26
C VAL A 412 -6.51 2.29 -21.80
N ILE A 413 -7.31 1.74 -20.89
CA ILE A 413 -7.27 2.04 -19.45
C ILE A 413 -7.31 0.75 -18.63
N GLY A 414 -6.55 0.65 -17.55
CA GLY A 414 -6.67 -0.49 -16.65
C GLY A 414 -5.55 -0.64 -15.64
N ASN A 415 -5.70 -1.66 -14.80
CA ASN A 415 -4.75 -2.09 -13.79
C ASN A 415 -4.33 -3.55 -14.06
N PRO A 416 -3.21 -3.79 -14.77
CA PRO A 416 -2.77 -5.14 -15.10
C PRO A 416 -2.36 -5.95 -13.85
N PRO A 417 -2.36 -7.30 -13.93
CA PRO A 417 -1.94 -8.15 -12.82
C PRO A 417 -0.46 -7.98 -12.46
N TYR A 418 -0.13 -8.04 -11.16
CA TYR A 418 1.22 -7.89 -10.62
C TYR A 418 1.83 -9.19 -10.06
N GLY A 419 3.15 -9.33 -10.12
CA GLY A 419 3.92 -10.16 -9.17
C GLY A 419 3.72 -11.68 -9.17
N GLY A 420 2.91 -12.26 -10.05
CA GLY A 420 2.72 -13.72 -10.17
C GLY A 420 3.69 -14.40 -11.14
N THR A 421 3.80 -15.73 -11.08
CA THR A 421 4.30 -16.57 -12.18
C THR A 421 3.34 -16.41 -13.37
N GLY A 422 3.36 -15.26 -14.06
CA GLY A 422 2.35 -14.88 -15.05
C GLY A 422 2.22 -15.85 -16.23
N LEU A 423 3.18 -16.78 -16.34
CA LEU A 423 3.23 -17.86 -17.31
C LEU A 423 3.51 -19.23 -16.64
N GLY A 424 3.14 -19.42 -15.37
CA GLY A 424 3.40 -20.65 -14.61
C GLY A 424 2.88 -21.92 -15.28
N GLU A 425 1.75 -21.83 -16.00
CA GLU A 425 1.20 -22.93 -16.80
C GLU A 425 2.07 -23.28 -18.02
N LEU A 426 2.82 -22.32 -18.60
CA LEU A 426 3.82 -22.62 -19.62
C LEU A 426 4.96 -23.49 -19.07
N ALA A 427 5.24 -23.44 -17.76
CA ALA A 427 6.22 -24.31 -17.14
C ALA A 427 5.78 -25.78 -17.14
N GLN A 428 4.48 -26.06 -17.20
CA GLN A 428 3.95 -27.43 -17.27
C GLN A 428 4.16 -28.07 -18.65
N LEU A 429 4.13 -27.28 -19.74
CA LEU A 429 4.53 -27.75 -21.08
C LEU A 429 5.97 -28.29 -21.09
N VAL A 430 6.87 -27.69 -20.30
CA VAL A 430 8.27 -28.14 -20.15
C VAL A 430 8.37 -29.44 -19.33
N LYS A 431 7.45 -29.68 -18.38
CA LYS A 431 7.45 -30.86 -17.50
C LYS A 431 6.88 -32.10 -18.22
N GLU A 432 5.89 -31.96 -19.09
CA GLU A 432 5.26 -33.08 -19.83
C GLU A 432 6.16 -33.66 -20.94
N ASP A 433 7.07 -32.87 -21.51
CA ASP A 433 7.94 -33.27 -22.63
C ASP A 433 9.19 -34.08 -22.19
N LYS A 434 9.33 -34.36 -20.88
CA LYS A 434 10.35 -35.30 -20.40
C LYS A 434 9.87 -36.73 -20.66
N PRO A 435 10.59 -37.55 -21.45
CA PRO A 435 10.24 -38.97 -21.60
C PRO A 435 10.29 -39.63 -20.22
N LYS A 436 9.22 -40.35 -19.85
CA LYS A 436 9.16 -41.17 -18.63
C LYS A 436 10.36 -42.12 -18.63
N SER A 437 11.41 -41.82 -17.86
CA SER A 437 12.50 -42.76 -17.64
C SER A 437 11.93 -44.00 -16.93
N ARG A 438 12.21 -45.17 -17.52
CA ARG A 438 11.77 -46.50 -17.10
C ARG A 438 11.67 -46.65 -15.57
N ALA A 439 10.52 -47.16 -15.12
CA ALA A 439 10.31 -47.64 -13.77
C ALA A 439 11.35 -48.72 -13.42
N THR A 440 12.26 -48.42 -12.50
CA THR A 440 13.13 -49.41 -11.88
C THR A 440 12.31 -50.17 -10.84
N LYS A 441 12.14 -51.49 -11.05
CA LYS A 441 11.58 -52.43 -10.08
C LYS A 441 12.42 -52.36 -8.79
N VAL A 442 11.78 -52.06 -7.68
CA VAL A 442 12.37 -52.20 -6.34
C VAL A 442 12.23 -53.66 -5.92
N THR A 443 13.35 -54.35 -5.74
CA THR A 443 13.42 -55.61 -4.96
C THR A 443 13.74 -55.29 -3.49
N PRO A 444 13.28 -56.10 -2.52
CA PRO A 444 13.31 -55.74 -1.10
C PRO A 444 14.65 -56.10 -0.44
N LEU A 445 15.10 -55.18 0.42
CA LEU A 445 16.12 -55.30 1.47
C LEU A 445 17.46 -55.95 1.10
N ASP A 446 18.54 -55.17 1.23
CA ASP A 446 19.76 -55.70 1.83
C ASP A 446 20.32 -54.70 2.86
N LEU A 447 20.42 -55.18 4.10
CA LEU A 447 21.05 -54.48 5.21
C LEU A 447 22.56 -54.75 5.11
N PHE A 448 23.37 -53.68 5.28
CA PHE A 448 24.84 -53.69 5.34
C PHE A 448 25.58 -53.73 4.00
N GLU A 449 25.98 -52.56 3.50
CA GLU A 449 27.35 -52.36 2.99
C GLU A 449 27.74 -50.87 2.96
N ARG A 450 29.03 -50.61 3.26
CA ARG A 450 29.64 -49.28 3.46
C ARG A 450 30.00 -48.60 2.14
N GLU A 451 29.83 -47.28 2.13
CA GLU A 451 30.47 -46.21 1.36
C GLU A 451 31.28 -46.57 0.09
N LYS A 452 30.84 -46.04 -1.05
CA LYS A 452 31.72 -45.34 -2.01
C LYS A 452 30.95 -44.34 -2.88
N GLU A 453 31.65 -43.26 -3.20
CA GLU A 453 31.22 -42.00 -3.79
C GLU A 453 30.48 -42.11 -5.13
N THR A 454 29.37 -41.37 -5.27
CA THR A 454 29.07 -40.53 -6.45
C THR A 454 27.89 -39.61 -6.12
N VAL A 455 28.19 -38.38 -5.70
CA VAL A 455 27.17 -37.33 -5.48
C VAL A 455 26.88 -36.67 -6.81
N GLU A 456 25.87 -37.17 -7.54
CA GLU A 456 25.15 -36.35 -8.50
C GLU A 456 24.32 -35.29 -7.75
N LYS A 457 24.47 -34.05 -8.21
CA LYS A 457 23.95 -32.84 -7.58
C LYS A 457 22.44 -32.71 -7.81
N GLU A 458 21.64 -32.95 -6.77
CA GLU A 458 20.31 -32.36 -6.67
C GLU A 458 20.39 -30.97 -6.02
N LEU A 459 20.13 -29.95 -6.84
CA LEU A 459 19.88 -28.58 -6.41
C LEU A 459 18.45 -28.50 -5.87
N VAL A 460 18.34 -28.46 -4.54
CA VAL A 460 17.13 -28.13 -3.79
C VAL A 460 16.67 -26.71 -4.16
N ALA A 461 15.60 -26.63 -4.94
CA ALA A 461 14.72 -25.48 -5.05
C ALA A 461 13.47 -25.78 -4.21
N GLU A 462 13.54 -25.56 -2.90
CA GLU A 462 12.36 -25.61 -2.03
C GLU A 462 11.73 -24.22 -1.94
N LYS A 463 10.73 -24.02 -2.81
CA LYS A 463 9.37 -23.54 -2.51
C LYS A 463 8.58 -23.55 -3.82
N GLU A 464 8.43 -24.71 -4.45
CA GLU A 464 7.31 -24.96 -5.37
C GLU A 464 6.09 -25.25 -4.48
N ALA A 465 5.04 -24.43 -4.58
CA ALA A 465 3.74 -24.76 -4.02
C ALA A 465 3.25 -26.04 -4.71
N VAL A 466 3.17 -27.13 -3.95
CA VAL A 466 2.65 -28.41 -4.39
C VAL A 466 1.12 -28.32 -4.37
N TYR A 467 0.52 -27.97 -5.50
CA TYR A 467 -0.80 -28.47 -5.86
C TYR A 467 -0.61 -29.69 -6.76
N PRO A 468 -1.37 -30.79 -6.59
CA PRO A 468 -1.40 -31.85 -7.59
C PRO A 468 -2.06 -31.27 -8.86
N ALA A 469 -1.26 -30.85 -9.83
CA ALA A 469 -1.77 -30.27 -11.07
C ALA A 469 -2.53 -31.36 -11.86
N ALA A 470 -3.82 -31.13 -12.08
CA ALA A 470 -4.62 -31.90 -13.03
C ALA A 470 -3.99 -31.82 -14.44
N PRO A 471 -4.11 -32.87 -15.27
CA PRO A 471 -3.60 -32.84 -16.64
C PRO A 471 -4.26 -31.73 -17.48
N ILE A 472 -3.46 -31.01 -18.27
CA ILE A 472 -3.91 -29.89 -19.10
C ILE A 472 -4.85 -30.41 -20.20
N THR A 473 -6.01 -29.76 -20.41
CA THR A 473 -6.95 -30.13 -21.49
C THR A 473 -6.34 -29.83 -22.87
N GLN A 474 -6.79 -30.52 -23.92
CA GLN A 474 -6.25 -30.32 -25.27
C GLN A 474 -6.48 -28.90 -25.81
N GLU A 475 -7.62 -28.29 -25.50
CA GLU A 475 -7.93 -26.89 -25.84
C GLU A 475 -6.99 -25.93 -25.11
N ARG A 476 -6.81 -26.12 -23.79
CA ARG A 476 -5.89 -25.30 -22.99
C ARG A 476 -4.44 -25.46 -23.45
N LYS A 477 -4.05 -26.67 -23.86
CA LYS A 477 -2.72 -26.95 -24.41
C LYS A 477 -2.50 -26.19 -25.73
N LYS A 478 -3.51 -26.13 -26.61
CA LYS A 478 -3.46 -25.35 -27.84
C LYS A 478 -3.32 -23.85 -27.58
N GLU A 479 -4.08 -23.30 -26.63
CA GLU A 479 -3.95 -21.89 -26.20
C GLU A 479 -2.56 -21.58 -25.65
N LEU A 480 -2.03 -22.45 -24.76
CA LEU A 480 -0.71 -22.28 -24.18
C LEU A 480 0.41 -22.39 -25.23
N ILE A 481 0.26 -23.26 -26.22
CA ILE A 481 1.20 -23.35 -27.36
C ILE A 481 1.11 -22.10 -28.24
N LEU A 482 -0.09 -21.58 -28.50
CA LEU A 482 -0.27 -20.33 -29.26
C LEU A 482 0.37 -19.14 -28.52
N LEU A 483 0.12 -19.03 -27.21
CA LEU A 483 0.71 -18.01 -26.35
C LEU A 483 2.24 -18.15 -26.30
N ALA A 484 2.75 -19.37 -26.11
CA ALA A 484 4.18 -19.63 -26.07
C ALA A 484 4.86 -19.41 -27.42
N ASN A 485 4.20 -19.69 -28.54
CA ASN A 485 4.74 -19.43 -29.87
C ASN A 485 4.71 -17.93 -30.20
N ALA A 486 3.63 -17.21 -29.87
CA ALA A 486 3.55 -15.75 -30.03
C ALA A 486 4.63 -15.04 -29.19
N LEU A 487 4.78 -15.46 -27.94
CA LEU A 487 5.83 -14.96 -27.05
C LEU A 487 7.22 -15.53 -27.41
N GLY A 488 7.27 -16.66 -28.10
CA GLY A 488 8.49 -17.38 -28.43
C GLY A 488 9.16 -16.94 -29.71
N GLU A 489 8.38 -16.56 -30.71
CA GLU A 489 8.87 -15.82 -31.86
C GLU A 489 9.50 -14.49 -31.41
N PHE A 490 8.93 -13.85 -30.38
CA PHE A 490 9.55 -12.74 -29.66
C PHE A 490 10.91 -13.12 -29.03
N TYR A 491 11.05 -14.32 -28.47
CA TYR A 491 12.29 -14.81 -27.84
C TYR A 491 13.38 -15.29 -28.83
N GLU A 492 13.06 -16.00 -29.90
CA GLU A 492 14.05 -16.45 -30.90
C GLU A 492 14.60 -15.27 -31.73
N VAL A 493 13.77 -14.25 -31.98
CA VAL A 493 14.21 -12.94 -32.51
C VAL A 493 15.16 -12.25 -31.54
N TRP A 494 14.93 -12.37 -30.23
CA TRP A 494 15.77 -11.84 -29.15
C TRP A 494 17.13 -12.57 -29.04
N LYS A 495 17.18 -13.87 -29.37
CA LYS A 495 18.38 -14.73 -29.29
C LYS A 495 19.30 -14.64 -30.52
N LYS A 496 18.78 -14.48 -31.73
CA LYS A 496 19.57 -14.39 -32.98
C LYS A 496 20.12 -12.98 -33.29
N GLY A 497 20.08 -12.08 -32.31
CA GLY A 497 20.66 -10.73 -32.41
C GLY A 497 22.20 -10.68 -32.35
N ASP A 498 22.88 -11.83 -32.30
CA ASP A 498 24.29 -11.99 -32.60
C ASP A 498 24.42 -13.08 -33.66
N LEU A 499 24.74 -12.70 -34.90
CA LEU A 499 25.53 -13.47 -35.86
C LEU A 499 25.79 -12.57 -37.08
N THR A 500 27.08 -12.46 -37.39
CA THR A 500 27.69 -11.72 -38.49
C THR A 500 27.23 -12.20 -39.87
N GLU A 501 27.21 -11.24 -40.79
CA GLU A 501 27.32 -11.33 -42.26
C GLU A 501 26.41 -12.32 -43.00
N THR A 502 25.47 -11.76 -43.77
CA THR A 502 25.16 -12.30 -45.09
C THR A 502 24.88 -11.12 -46.03
N THR A 503 25.76 -11.03 -47.02
CA THR A 503 25.66 -10.22 -48.23
C THR A 503 24.33 -10.49 -48.94
N ASP A 504 23.49 -9.48 -49.11
CA ASP A 504 22.80 -9.20 -50.37
C ASP A 504 22.18 -7.80 -50.33
N LYS A 505 22.59 -6.98 -51.29
CA LYS A 505 22.68 -5.52 -51.18
C LYS A 505 21.52 -4.74 -51.82
N GLU A 506 20.40 -5.36 -52.18
CA GLU A 506 19.46 -4.72 -53.12
C GLU A 506 17.97 -4.66 -52.70
N LYS A 507 17.63 -4.79 -51.41
CA LYS A 507 16.23 -4.57 -50.95
C LYS A 507 16.07 -3.72 -49.69
N GLN A 508 17.05 -2.85 -49.40
CA GLN A 508 17.08 -2.03 -48.18
C GLN A 508 16.81 -0.53 -48.38
N GLU A 509 16.36 -0.11 -49.56
CA GLU A 509 15.92 1.26 -49.79
C GLU A 509 14.40 1.25 -49.91
N LEU A 510 13.69 1.63 -48.83
CA LEU A 510 12.54 2.55 -48.92
C LEU A 510 11.83 2.90 -47.58
N VAL A 511 12.16 2.35 -46.41
CA VAL A 511 11.36 2.65 -45.18
C VAL A 511 12.15 3.00 -43.90
N THR A 512 13.48 2.87 -43.86
CA THR A 512 14.24 3.01 -42.58
C THR A 512 15.17 4.22 -42.48
N ALA A 513 15.32 5.05 -43.51
CA ALA A 513 16.33 6.12 -43.50
C ALA A 513 15.93 7.39 -42.73
N ASP A 514 14.63 7.72 -42.59
CA ASP A 514 14.22 9.04 -42.12
C ASP A 514 13.82 9.13 -40.63
N LEU A 515 13.46 8.01 -39.97
CA LEU A 515 12.96 8.07 -38.59
C LEU A 515 14.05 8.23 -37.51
N PHE A 516 15.31 7.94 -37.84
CA PHE A 516 16.41 7.82 -36.86
C PHE A 516 17.66 8.69 -37.15
N LYS A 517 17.67 9.46 -38.24
CA LYS A 517 18.83 10.29 -38.64
C LYS A 517 19.08 11.41 -37.62
N GLY A 518 20.02 11.26 -36.70
CA GLY A 518 20.24 12.18 -35.54
C GLY A 518 20.08 11.56 -34.13
N LEU A 519 19.97 10.23 -34.02
CA LEU A 519 20.25 9.48 -32.77
C LEU A 519 21.72 9.05 -32.68
N GLU A 520 22.59 9.69 -33.48
CA GLU A 520 23.98 9.28 -33.71
C GLU A 520 24.92 9.64 -32.53
N ASP A 521 24.56 10.64 -31.72
CA ASP A 521 25.39 11.14 -30.61
C ASP A 521 25.08 10.50 -29.24
N ILE A 522 23.96 9.79 -29.11
CA ILE A 522 23.66 8.96 -27.94
C ILE A 522 24.22 7.59 -28.26
N LYS A 523 25.32 7.14 -27.63
CA LYS A 523 25.89 5.79 -27.83
C LYS A 523 24.74 4.76 -27.76
N PRO A 524 24.25 4.25 -28.89
CA PRO A 524 23.13 3.33 -28.86
C PRO A 524 23.69 2.03 -28.31
N GLY A 525 22.92 1.33 -27.49
CA GLY A 525 23.01 -0.14 -27.44
C GLY A 525 22.72 -0.67 -28.84
N LYS A 526 23.73 -0.60 -29.72
CA LYS A 526 23.66 -0.75 -31.17
C LYS A 526 22.89 -2.03 -31.53
N LYS A 527 21.88 -1.86 -32.39
CA LYS A 527 21.28 -2.87 -33.28
C LYS A 527 20.24 -3.86 -32.74
N ARG A 528 19.87 -3.89 -31.46
CA ARG A 528 18.84 -4.87 -31.00
C ARG A 528 17.39 -4.42 -31.26
N VAL A 529 17.02 -3.21 -30.88
CA VAL A 529 15.60 -2.78 -30.85
C VAL A 529 15.03 -2.55 -32.25
N ASP A 530 15.79 -1.94 -33.17
CA ASP A 530 15.30 -1.66 -34.53
C ASP A 530 15.15 -2.93 -35.38
N LEU A 531 16.06 -3.90 -35.22
CA LEU A 531 15.97 -5.23 -35.84
C LEU A 531 14.83 -6.07 -35.25
N ILE A 532 14.53 -5.89 -33.96
CA ILE A 532 13.38 -6.51 -33.28
C ILE A 532 12.08 -5.93 -33.87
N VAL A 533 11.97 -4.61 -33.99
CA VAL A 533 10.75 -3.95 -34.51
C VAL A 533 10.53 -4.23 -36.00
N GLU A 534 11.58 -4.19 -36.82
CA GLU A 534 11.48 -4.48 -38.26
C GLU A 534 11.18 -5.98 -38.52
N ARG A 535 11.67 -6.89 -37.66
CA ARG A 535 11.36 -8.33 -37.74
C ARG A 535 10.02 -8.71 -37.12
N ILE A 536 9.52 -7.97 -36.11
CA ILE A 536 8.14 -8.07 -35.60
C ILE A 536 7.15 -7.66 -36.70
N GLN A 537 7.47 -6.63 -37.49
CA GLN A 537 6.63 -6.20 -38.62
C GLN A 537 6.72 -7.19 -39.81
N LYS A 538 7.89 -7.81 -40.05
CA LYS A 538 8.07 -8.87 -41.07
C LYS A 538 7.55 -10.24 -40.64
N ALA A 539 7.42 -10.51 -39.34
CA ALA A 539 6.69 -11.64 -38.78
C ALA A 539 5.18 -11.41 -38.96
N LYS A 540 4.74 -11.41 -40.22
CA LYS A 540 3.34 -11.67 -40.55
C LYS A 540 2.99 -13.09 -40.09
N LEU A 541 2.53 -13.23 -38.86
CA LEU A 541 1.83 -14.40 -38.36
C LEU A 541 0.73 -13.87 -37.39
N LEU A 542 -0.58 -13.86 -37.64
CA LEU A 542 -1.41 -14.57 -38.61
C LEU A 542 -0.83 -15.94 -39.01
N GLY A 543 -0.50 -16.74 -38.01
CA GLY A 543 -0.29 -18.16 -38.17
C GLY A 543 -1.63 -18.86 -38.13
N ARG A 544 -2.11 -19.35 -39.27
CA ARG A 544 -3.01 -20.50 -39.31
C ARG A 544 -2.49 -21.53 -38.29
N GLY A 545 -3.36 -22.00 -37.40
CA GLY A 545 -3.02 -22.85 -36.26
C GLY A 545 -1.92 -23.86 -36.58
N LYS A 546 -0.75 -23.67 -35.98
CA LYS A 546 0.28 -24.71 -35.93
C LYS A 546 0.22 -25.34 -34.55
N GLU A 547 -0.05 -26.63 -34.51
CA GLU A 547 -0.27 -27.41 -33.29
C GLU A 547 1.02 -27.78 -32.51
N GLN A 548 2.19 -27.21 -32.87
CA GLN A 548 3.49 -27.55 -32.25
C GLN A 548 4.23 -26.33 -31.67
N LEU A 549 4.89 -26.53 -30.54
CA LEU A 549 5.70 -25.52 -29.83
C LEU A 549 7.06 -25.34 -30.52
N HIS A 550 7.40 -24.11 -30.92
CA HIS A 550 8.66 -23.78 -31.62
C HIS A 550 9.79 -23.30 -30.71
N LEU A 551 9.50 -23.04 -29.42
CA LEU A 551 10.50 -22.66 -28.44
C LEU A 551 11.19 -23.86 -27.82
N SER A 552 12.52 -23.80 -27.66
CA SER A 552 13.19 -24.78 -26.81
C SER A 552 12.86 -24.55 -25.32
N PRO A 553 12.93 -25.59 -24.46
CA PRO A 553 12.62 -25.47 -23.03
C PRO A 553 13.37 -24.37 -22.28
N LYS A 554 14.61 -24.07 -22.70
CA LYS A 554 15.45 -22.99 -22.12
C LYS A 554 14.89 -21.60 -22.39
N GLU A 555 14.18 -21.45 -23.51
CA GLU A 555 13.67 -20.20 -24.05
C GLU A 555 12.32 -19.87 -23.46
N LEU A 556 11.46 -20.89 -23.42
CA LEU A 556 10.22 -20.86 -22.68
C LEU A 556 10.47 -20.53 -21.20
N LYS A 557 11.49 -21.12 -20.58
CA LYS A 557 11.88 -20.81 -19.19
C LYS A 557 12.30 -19.36 -18.97
N LYS A 558 12.93 -18.73 -19.96
CA LYS A 558 13.35 -17.33 -19.84
C LYS A 558 12.23 -16.36 -20.19
N LEU A 559 11.33 -16.74 -21.09
CA LEU A 559 10.08 -16.03 -21.33
C LEU A 559 9.22 -15.93 -20.07
N ILE A 560 9.09 -17.04 -19.33
CA ILE A 560 8.38 -17.14 -18.04
C ILE A 560 9.00 -16.20 -16.98
N SER A 561 10.24 -15.74 -17.17
CA SER A 561 10.92 -14.84 -16.22
C SER A 561 10.69 -13.34 -16.45
N TYR A 562 10.04 -12.94 -17.55
CA TYR A 562 9.72 -11.52 -17.79
C TYR A 562 8.52 -11.05 -16.95
N PRO A 563 8.54 -9.80 -16.46
CA PRO A 563 7.38 -9.23 -15.77
C PRO A 563 6.20 -9.10 -16.73
N ILE A 564 5.04 -9.66 -16.34
CA ILE A 564 3.81 -9.66 -17.15
C ILE A 564 3.30 -8.23 -17.42
N GLU A 565 3.63 -7.30 -16.52
CA GLU A 565 3.31 -5.88 -16.60
C GLU A 565 3.93 -5.22 -17.83
N VAL A 566 5.11 -5.68 -18.27
CA VAL A 566 5.76 -5.18 -19.50
C VAL A 566 4.97 -5.62 -20.74
N LEU A 567 4.43 -6.85 -20.73
CA LEU A 567 3.60 -7.35 -21.82
C LEU A 567 2.27 -6.58 -21.91
N PHE A 568 1.67 -6.26 -20.76
CA PHE A 568 0.47 -5.43 -20.74
C PHE A 568 0.76 -3.98 -21.17
N LEU A 569 1.87 -3.38 -20.74
CA LEU A 569 2.26 -2.05 -21.24
C LEU A 569 2.36 -2.01 -22.77
N GLU A 570 2.95 -3.05 -23.37
CA GLU A 570 2.97 -3.18 -24.82
C GLU A 570 1.58 -3.38 -25.40
N ARG A 571 0.77 -4.24 -24.78
CA ARG A 571 -0.59 -4.52 -25.24
C ARG A 571 -1.45 -3.26 -25.27
N PHE A 572 -1.35 -2.42 -24.24
CA PHE A 572 -2.06 -1.15 -24.16
C PHE A 572 -1.66 -0.23 -25.33
N LEU A 573 -0.37 -0.16 -25.66
CA LEU A 573 0.13 0.59 -26.83
C LEU A 573 -0.33 0.00 -28.16
N GLN A 574 -0.45 -1.31 -28.28
CA GLN A 574 -0.92 -1.95 -29.51
C GLN A 574 -2.41 -1.70 -29.76
N LEU A 575 -3.24 -1.75 -28.72
CA LEU A 575 -4.69 -1.55 -28.81
C LEU A 575 -5.09 -0.10 -29.12
N ALA A 576 -4.33 0.87 -28.58
CA ALA A 576 -4.56 2.28 -28.84
C ALA A 576 -4.36 2.63 -30.32
N LYS A 577 -5.28 3.38 -30.92
CA LYS A 577 -5.14 3.95 -32.27
C LYS A 577 -4.02 5.02 -32.31
N PRO A 578 -3.45 5.37 -33.47
CA PRO A 578 -2.61 6.56 -33.60
C PRO A 578 -3.32 7.80 -33.05
N GLY A 579 -2.64 8.55 -32.17
CA GLY A 579 -3.24 9.68 -31.42
C GLY A 579 -4.16 9.28 -30.26
N GLY A 580 -4.40 7.97 -30.03
CA GLY A 580 -5.18 7.45 -28.91
C GLY A 580 -4.45 7.54 -27.57
N TYR A 581 -5.20 7.61 -26.48
CA TYR A 581 -4.69 7.76 -25.13
C TYR A 581 -4.55 6.42 -24.41
N ILE A 582 -3.60 6.37 -23.49
CA ILE A 582 -3.27 5.19 -22.71
C ILE A 582 -3.09 5.64 -21.27
N THR A 583 -3.77 4.97 -20.33
CA THR A 583 -3.51 5.16 -18.91
C THR A 583 -3.43 3.81 -18.20
N ILE A 584 -2.31 3.58 -17.51
CA ILE A 584 -1.98 2.27 -16.96
C ILE A 584 -1.35 2.44 -15.59
N ILE A 585 -1.75 1.59 -14.66
CA ILE A 585 -1.10 1.46 -13.36
C ILE A 585 0.03 0.44 -13.50
N ILE A 586 1.26 0.80 -13.11
CA ILE A 586 2.40 -0.13 -13.17
C ILE A 586 3.29 -0.01 -11.92
N PRO A 587 4.11 -1.03 -11.60
CA PRO A 587 5.04 -0.95 -10.48
C PRO A 587 6.17 0.03 -10.76
N ASP A 588 6.60 0.77 -9.73
CA ASP A 588 7.73 1.72 -9.81
C ASP A 588 9.03 1.05 -10.26
N GLY A 589 9.15 -0.27 -10.10
CA GLY A 589 10.25 -1.04 -10.65
C GLY A 589 10.45 -0.84 -12.16
N ILE A 590 9.37 -0.70 -12.94
CA ILE A 590 9.45 -0.43 -14.38
C ILE A 590 9.91 1.01 -14.65
N LEU A 591 9.63 1.94 -13.74
CA LEU A 591 9.97 3.36 -13.86
C LEU A 591 11.41 3.68 -13.39
N ALA A 592 11.94 2.92 -12.44
CA ALA A 592 13.19 3.24 -11.76
C ALA A 592 14.33 2.22 -12.01
N ASN A 593 14.02 0.95 -12.28
CA ASN A 593 15.04 -0.10 -12.35
C ASN A 593 15.87 -0.01 -13.63
N ILE A 594 17.19 -0.04 -13.49
CA ILE A 594 18.14 0.01 -14.61
C ILE A 594 18.02 -1.22 -15.52
N ASN A 595 17.71 -2.39 -14.95
CA ASN A 595 17.53 -3.62 -15.74
C ASN A 595 16.32 -3.53 -16.69
N LEU A 596 15.38 -2.61 -16.42
CA LEU A 596 14.19 -2.34 -17.24
C LEU A 596 14.27 -0.99 -17.97
N GLN A 597 15.47 -0.39 -18.08
CA GLN A 597 15.70 0.85 -18.81
C GLN A 597 15.16 0.80 -20.24
N TYR A 598 15.39 -0.32 -20.94
CA TYR A 598 14.94 -0.52 -22.31
C TYR A 598 13.42 -0.38 -22.46
N VAL A 599 12.64 -0.72 -21.43
CA VAL A 599 11.18 -0.57 -21.45
C VAL A 599 10.80 0.91 -21.55
N ARG A 600 11.48 1.76 -20.77
CA ARG A 600 11.25 3.21 -20.80
C ARG A 600 11.64 3.80 -22.15
N GLU A 601 12.84 3.48 -22.65
CA GLU A 601 13.29 3.91 -23.98
C GLU A 601 12.31 3.53 -25.09
N TRP A 602 11.81 2.29 -25.04
CA TRP A 602 10.82 1.80 -25.97
C TRP A 602 9.49 2.55 -25.86
N THR A 603 8.97 2.77 -24.65
CA THR A 603 7.74 3.54 -24.42
C THR A 603 7.84 4.95 -24.98
N PHE A 604 8.94 5.66 -24.69
CA PHE A 604 9.18 7.00 -25.25
C PHE A 604 9.29 7.01 -26.78
N GLY A 605 9.76 5.91 -27.39
CA GLY A 605 9.78 5.75 -28.84
C GLY A 605 8.41 5.54 -29.49
N LYS A 606 7.37 5.20 -28.72
CA LYS A 606 6.03 4.84 -29.23
C LYS A 606 4.93 5.81 -28.81
N ALA A 607 5.10 6.49 -27.68
CA ALA A 607 4.10 7.38 -27.12
C ALA A 607 4.73 8.59 -26.45
N ARG A 608 3.98 9.69 -26.46
CA ARG A 608 4.22 10.86 -25.61
C ARG A 608 3.72 10.54 -24.21
N VAL A 609 4.56 10.72 -23.19
CA VAL A 609 4.16 10.66 -21.78
C VAL A 609 3.73 12.05 -21.34
N PHE A 610 2.51 12.21 -20.80
CA PHE A 610 2.00 13.48 -20.29
C PHE A 610 2.20 13.63 -18.80
N ALA A 611 1.92 12.55 -18.07
CA ALA A 611 1.97 12.58 -16.63
C ALA A 611 2.40 11.23 -16.05
N VAL A 612 3.12 11.29 -14.93
CA VAL A 612 3.39 10.13 -14.07
C VAL A 612 3.00 10.51 -12.65
N VAL A 613 2.10 9.74 -12.05
CA VAL A 613 1.58 10.01 -10.70
C VAL A 613 1.85 8.81 -9.83
N SER A 614 2.76 8.97 -8.89
CA SER A 614 3.13 7.95 -7.91
C SER A 614 2.05 7.80 -6.85
N LEU A 615 1.72 6.55 -6.53
CA LEU A 615 0.73 6.19 -5.54
C LEU A 615 1.40 5.73 -4.23
N PRO A 616 0.72 5.93 -3.09
CA PRO A 616 1.18 5.38 -1.82
C PRO A 616 1.42 3.87 -1.90
N ARG A 617 2.47 3.38 -1.23
CA ARG A 617 2.76 1.94 -1.15
C ARG A 617 1.57 1.13 -0.61
N GLU A 618 0.77 1.73 0.25
CA GLU A 618 -0.37 1.07 0.90
C GLU A 618 -1.60 0.96 -0.02
N THR A 619 -1.64 1.66 -1.17
CA THR A 619 -2.80 1.71 -2.07
C THR A 619 -3.29 0.32 -2.50
N PHE A 620 -2.36 -0.60 -2.80
CA PHE A 620 -2.69 -1.97 -3.24
C PHE A 620 -2.19 -3.07 -2.30
N LYS A 621 -1.70 -2.70 -1.10
CA LYS A 621 -1.11 -3.64 -0.15
C LYS A 621 -2.11 -4.68 0.34
N TYR A 622 -3.36 -4.27 0.50
CA TYR A 622 -4.47 -5.12 0.94
C TYR A 622 -4.87 -6.19 -0.09
N ILE A 623 -4.28 -6.15 -1.28
CA ILE A 623 -4.64 -7.00 -2.42
C ILE A 623 -3.46 -7.89 -2.86
N GLY A 624 -2.45 -8.04 -1.99
CA GLY A 624 -1.36 -8.99 -2.17
C GLY A 624 -0.08 -8.45 -2.81
N THR A 625 -0.01 -7.15 -3.16
CA THR A 625 1.20 -6.52 -3.70
C THR A 625 1.79 -5.53 -2.70
N THR A 626 3.03 -5.78 -2.26
CA THR A 626 3.82 -4.82 -1.45
C THR A 626 4.56 -3.79 -2.31
N ALA A 627 4.42 -3.90 -3.64
CA ALA A 627 5.11 -3.05 -4.57
C ALA A 627 4.46 -1.66 -4.64
N LYS A 628 5.31 -0.63 -4.63
CA LYS A 628 4.88 0.73 -4.93
C LYS A 628 4.55 0.84 -6.41
N THR A 629 3.48 1.56 -6.73
CA THR A 629 2.93 1.66 -8.08
C THR A 629 2.73 3.12 -8.46
N SER A 630 2.71 3.37 -9.77
CA SER A 630 2.49 4.68 -10.36
C SER A 630 1.52 4.55 -11.52
N ILE A 631 0.75 5.62 -11.77
CA ILE A 631 -0.12 5.75 -12.93
C ILE A 631 0.65 6.52 -14.00
N ILE A 632 0.69 5.98 -15.22
CA ILE A 632 1.27 6.66 -16.38
C ILE A 632 0.14 7.07 -17.30
N PHE A 633 0.17 8.32 -17.77
CA PHE A 633 -0.73 8.87 -18.78
C PHE A 633 0.06 9.17 -20.05
N MET A 634 -0.36 8.58 -21.16
CA MET A 634 0.35 8.65 -22.44
C MET A 634 -0.62 8.85 -23.61
N GLN A 635 -0.08 9.28 -24.75
CA GLN A 635 -0.75 9.23 -26.04
C GLN A 635 0.18 8.60 -27.06
N LYS A 636 -0.33 7.60 -27.77
CA LYS A 636 0.37 6.98 -28.87
C LYS A 636 0.61 8.02 -29.97
N PHE A 637 1.83 8.06 -30.51
CA PHE A 637 2.14 9.03 -31.55
C PHE A 637 1.19 8.89 -32.74
N ASP A 638 0.69 10.03 -33.20
CA ASP A 638 -0.09 10.11 -34.43
C ASP A 638 0.82 9.99 -35.67
N VAL A 639 0.22 9.82 -36.84
CA VAL A 639 0.93 9.70 -38.12
C VAL A 639 1.77 10.97 -38.36
N GLY A 640 3.09 10.82 -38.37
CA GLY A 640 4.04 11.92 -38.58
C GLY A 640 4.60 12.55 -37.30
N GLN A 641 4.05 12.23 -36.12
CA GLN A 641 4.69 12.57 -34.85
C GLN A 641 5.83 11.59 -34.57
N THR A 642 6.90 12.12 -33.98
CA THR A 642 8.06 11.32 -33.59
C THR A 642 8.47 11.63 -32.16
N PHE A 643 9.24 10.72 -31.57
CA PHE A 643 9.88 10.95 -30.28
C PHE A 643 10.59 12.31 -30.21
N ARG A 644 11.28 12.75 -31.27
CA ARG A 644 11.96 14.06 -31.31
C ARG A 644 11.04 15.26 -31.20
N SER A 645 9.83 15.15 -31.75
CA SER A 645 8.83 16.21 -31.64
C SER A 645 8.30 16.37 -30.21
N ALA A 646 8.48 15.35 -29.36
CA ALA A 646 7.92 15.30 -28.00
C ALA A 646 8.97 15.25 -26.88
N ILE A 647 10.25 14.96 -27.18
CA ILE A 647 11.30 14.70 -26.18
C ILE A 647 11.50 15.88 -25.20
N ASN A 648 11.37 17.11 -25.70
CA ASN A 648 11.55 18.34 -24.91
C ASN A 648 10.24 18.86 -24.31
N LEU A 649 9.11 18.19 -24.56
CA LEU A 649 7.85 18.58 -23.95
C LEU A 649 7.85 18.17 -22.46
N PRO A 650 7.32 19.02 -21.58
CA PRO A 650 7.35 18.76 -20.16
C PRO A 650 6.35 17.64 -19.80
N ILE A 651 6.79 16.76 -18.91
CA ILE A 651 6.02 15.67 -18.31
C ILE A 651 5.64 16.10 -16.91
N PHE A 652 4.35 16.13 -16.60
CA PHE A 652 3.86 16.40 -15.26
C PHE A 652 4.18 15.22 -14.34
N MET A 653 4.76 15.50 -13.17
CA MET A 653 5.09 14.45 -12.21
C MET A 653 4.52 14.81 -10.85
N ALA A 654 3.88 13.84 -10.20
CA ALA A 654 3.34 14.02 -8.87
C ALA A 654 3.52 12.78 -8.00
N SER A 655 3.60 12.97 -6.68
CA SER A 655 3.50 11.88 -5.71
C SER A 655 2.40 12.20 -4.71
N ALA A 656 1.44 11.29 -4.59
CA ALA A 656 0.41 11.33 -3.55
C ALA A 656 0.91 10.57 -2.32
N ASP A 657 0.71 11.13 -1.13
CA ASP A 657 0.88 10.39 0.13
C ASP A 657 -0.44 9.72 0.54
N TYR A 658 -1.56 10.23 0.06
CA TYR A 658 -2.89 9.76 0.41
C TYR A 658 -3.84 9.66 -0.78
N VAL A 659 -4.61 8.57 -0.83
CA VAL A 659 -5.60 8.28 -1.90
C VAL A 659 -7.01 8.02 -1.36
N GLY A 660 -7.29 8.41 -0.12
CA GLY A 660 -8.62 8.27 0.51
C GLY A 660 -8.88 6.91 1.17
N ILE A 661 -7.86 6.07 1.35
CA ILE A 661 -7.97 4.71 1.92
C ILE A 661 -7.37 4.62 3.34
N ASN A 662 -6.82 5.73 3.87
CA ASN A 662 -6.22 5.76 5.20
C ASN A 662 -7.27 6.08 6.29
N HIS A 663 -6.86 5.90 7.56
CA HIS A 663 -7.65 6.18 8.77
C HIS A 663 -8.23 7.60 8.87
N GLU A 664 -7.70 8.56 8.09
CA GLU A 664 -8.12 9.97 8.14
C GLU A 664 -8.95 10.40 6.93
N GLY A 665 -9.17 9.51 5.95
CA GLY A 665 -9.87 9.83 4.69
C GLY A 665 -9.18 10.89 3.82
N LYS A 666 -7.89 11.21 4.07
CA LYS A 666 -7.13 12.20 3.30
C LYS A 666 -6.92 11.71 1.86
N ASN A 667 -7.01 12.63 0.90
CA ASN A 667 -6.88 12.30 -0.51
C ASN A 667 -6.24 13.46 -1.29
N ASP A 668 -5.06 13.22 -1.86
CA ASP A 668 -4.29 14.21 -2.61
C ASP A 668 -4.68 14.25 -4.10
N LEU A 669 -5.30 13.19 -4.61
CA LEU A 669 -5.63 13.03 -6.04
C LEU A 669 -6.46 14.20 -6.60
N PRO A 670 -7.47 14.77 -5.90
CA PRO A 670 -8.19 15.94 -6.40
C PRO A 670 -7.29 17.18 -6.52
N ALA A 671 -6.34 17.36 -5.61
CA ALA A 671 -5.39 18.47 -5.69
C ALA A 671 -4.44 18.29 -6.88
N ILE A 672 -3.90 17.09 -7.07
CA ILE A 672 -3.05 16.74 -8.22
C ILE A 672 -3.79 16.99 -9.54
N SER A 673 -5.06 16.59 -9.64
CA SER A 673 -5.88 16.80 -10.83
C SER A 673 -6.03 18.28 -11.19
N ARG A 674 -6.25 19.15 -10.19
CA ARG A 674 -6.31 20.61 -10.42
C ARG A 674 -4.98 21.18 -10.93
N GLU A 675 -3.87 20.75 -10.35
CA GLU A 675 -2.54 21.22 -10.75
C GLU A 675 -2.14 20.69 -12.13
N PHE A 676 -2.54 19.47 -12.49
CA PHE A 676 -2.39 18.96 -13.84
C PHE A 676 -3.15 19.82 -14.86
N LYS A 677 -4.40 20.20 -14.57
CA LYS A 677 -5.20 21.09 -15.44
C LYS A 677 -4.53 22.47 -15.65
N ARG A 678 -3.87 23.01 -14.61
CA ARG A 678 -3.06 24.25 -14.72
C ARG A 678 -1.80 24.03 -15.56
N PHE A 679 -1.13 22.89 -15.36
CA PHE A 679 0.08 22.52 -16.11
C PHE A 679 -0.19 22.39 -17.62
N ILE A 680 -1.29 21.75 -18.02
CA ILE A 680 -1.64 21.68 -19.44
C ILE A 680 -2.03 23.05 -19.99
N ALA A 681 -2.77 23.89 -19.25
CA ALA A 681 -3.16 25.22 -19.71
C ALA A 681 -1.94 26.14 -19.95
N SER A 682 -0.97 26.14 -19.04
CA SER A 682 0.27 26.90 -19.19
C SER A 682 1.14 26.42 -20.36
N SER A 683 1.12 25.12 -20.66
CA SER A 683 1.87 24.54 -21.78
C SER A 683 1.32 24.90 -23.17
N HIS A 684 0.05 25.33 -23.28
CA HIS A 684 -0.61 25.69 -24.55
C HIS A 684 -0.61 27.20 -24.85
N CYS A 685 -0.25 28.06 -23.88
CA CYS A 685 -0.22 29.51 -24.05
C CYS A 685 1.14 29.98 -24.62
N SER A 686 1.31 29.88 -25.95
CA SER A 686 2.44 30.50 -26.67
C SER A 686 2.19 31.98 -27.03
N SER A 687 1.17 32.63 -26.48
CA SER A 687 0.82 34.02 -26.81
C SER A 687 0.54 34.88 -25.58
N GLY A 688 1.57 35.57 -25.10
CA GLY A 688 1.51 36.99 -24.70
C GLY A 688 0.70 37.47 -23.48
N SER A 689 -0.06 36.63 -22.76
CA SER A 689 -0.75 37.08 -21.54
C SER A 689 -0.63 36.07 -20.40
N SER A 690 0.49 36.13 -19.66
CA SER A 690 0.65 35.38 -18.41
C SER A 690 0.05 36.17 -17.25
N ASP A 691 -1.09 35.73 -16.72
CA ASP A 691 -1.49 36.07 -15.36
C ASP A 691 -0.58 35.29 -14.38
N PRO A 692 0.28 35.96 -13.59
CA PRO A 692 1.22 35.31 -12.68
C PRO A 692 0.56 34.43 -11.59
N GLN A 693 -0.76 34.53 -11.42
CA GLN A 693 -1.51 33.71 -10.46
C GLN A 693 -1.85 32.29 -10.96
N ASN A 694 -1.69 32.00 -12.27
CA ASN A 694 -2.08 30.71 -12.87
C ASN A 694 -0.91 29.78 -13.26
N ASP A 695 0.33 30.13 -12.91
CA ASP A 695 1.49 29.29 -13.23
C ASP A 695 1.58 28.05 -12.35
N PHE A 696 1.88 26.90 -12.97
CA PHE A 696 2.21 25.65 -12.29
C PHE A 696 3.42 25.85 -11.37
N LYS A 697 3.31 25.40 -10.11
CA LYS A 697 4.37 25.54 -9.10
C LYS A 697 4.82 24.19 -8.59
N GLU A 698 6.11 23.92 -8.75
CA GLU A 698 6.76 22.76 -8.17
C GLU A 698 6.82 22.86 -6.64
N GLY A 699 6.65 21.73 -5.96
CA GLY A 699 6.58 21.67 -4.50
C GLY A 699 6.96 20.29 -3.98
N HIS A 700 7.72 20.25 -2.89
CA HIS A 700 8.05 19.01 -2.18
C HIS A 700 6.93 18.56 -1.24
N MET A 701 6.13 19.50 -0.72
CA MET A 701 5.04 19.22 0.21
C MET A 701 3.96 18.38 -0.47
N SER A 702 3.30 17.51 0.30
CA SER A 702 2.23 16.64 -0.17
C SER A 702 1.00 17.42 -0.73
N PRO A 703 0.49 17.08 -1.93
CA PRO A 703 1.12 16.21 -2.92
C PRO A 703 2.38 16.84 -3.49
N MET A 704 3.46 16.07 -3.61
CA MET A 704 4.69 16.54 -4.26
C MET A 704 4.40 16.73 -5.75
N LEU A 705 4.84 17.86 -6.31
CA LEU A 705 4.64 18.27 -7.70
C LEU A 705 5.97 18.68 -8.32
N THR A 706 6.24 18.17 -9.51
CA THR A 706 7.46 18.46 -10.27
C THR A 706 7.22 18.24 -11.76
N SER A 707 8.23 18.56 -12.57
CA SER A 707 8.21 18.28 -14.00
C SER A 707 9.57 17.85 -14.50
N ALA A 708 9.59 17.07 -15.58
CA ALA A 708 10.81 16.70 -16.29
C ALA A 708 10.53 16.54 -17.78
N THR A 709 11.54 16.63 -18.62
CA THR A 709 11.44 16.32 -20.05
C THR A 709 11.78 14.86 -20.33
N GLY A 710 11.37 14.36 -21.49
CA GLY A 710 11.79 13.03 -21.97
C GLY A 710 13.31 12.91 -22.12
N GLU A 711 13.98 13.99 -22.54
CA GLU A 711 15.45 14.03 -22.65
C GLU A 711 16.12 13.81 -21.28
N GLU A 712 15.66 14.55 -20.27
CA GLU A 712 16.17 14.45 -18.91
C GLU A 712 15.93 13.06 -18.32
N VAL A 713 14.72 12.52 -18.49
CA VAL A 713 14.36 11.15 -18.05
C VAL A 713 15.25 10.10 -18.68
N LEU A 714 15.49 10.19 -19.99
CA LEU A 714 16.30 9.21 -20.71
C LEU A 714 17.79 9.34 -20.43
N LYS A 715 18.28 10.52 -20.04
CA LYS A 715 19.68 10.71 -19.64
C LYS A 715 20.03 10.03 -18.31
N VAL A 716 19.08 9.97 -17.38
CA VAL A 716 19.27 9.37 -16.04
C VAL A 716 18.55 8.03 -15.87
N HIS A 717 17.74 7.65 -16.86
CA HIS A 717 16.90 6.46 -16.89
C HIS A 717 15.93 6.35 -15.71
N ARG A 718 15.35 7.47 -15.24
CA ARG A 718 14.41 7.52 -14.10
C ARG A 718 13.14 8.29 -14.48
N LEU A 719 12.02 7.57 -14.51
CA LEU A 719 10.69 8.13 -14.82
C LEU A 719 9.78 8.20 -13.57
N ASP A 720 10.25 7.71 -12.42
CA ASP A 720 9.54 7.79 -11.14
C ASP A 720 9.56 9.23 -10.57
N PRO A 721 8.41 9.79 -10.14
CA PRO A 721 8.30 11.18 -9.67
C PRO A 721 9.24 11.56 -8.54
N GLU A 722 9.50 10.66 -7.58
CA GLU A 722 10.30 10.98 -6.39
C GLU A 722 11.74 11.32 -6.75
N TYR A 723 12.31 10.74 -7.80
CA TYR A 723 13.65 11.11 -8.27
C TYR A 723 13.77 12.60 -8.64
N TRP A 724 12.65 13.20 -9.05
CA TRP A 724 12.52 14.57 -9.53
C TRP A 724 12.02 15.54 -8.45
N ASP A 725 11.96 15.10 -7.19
CA ASP A 725 11.54 15.95 -6.07
C ASP A 725 12.33 17.28 -6.03
N PRO A 726 11.65 18.44 -6.06
CA PRO A 726 12.30 19.74 -6.10
C PRO A 726 13.24 20.01 -4.92
N LYS A 727 13.08 19.31 -3.80
CA LYS A 727 13.98 19.44 -2.64
C LYS A 727 15.44 19.17 -3.01
N TYR A 728 15.69 18.24 -3.92
CA TYR A 728 17.06 17.87 -4.30
C TYR A 728 17.74 19.01 -5.06
N LYS A 729 17.03 19.64 -5.99
CA LYS A 729 17.54 20.78 -6.75
C LYS A 729 17.81 21.98 -5.84
N LYS A 730 16.88 22.30 -4.92
CA LYS A 730 17.04 23.40 -3.94
C LYS A 730 18.32 23.30 -3.12
N VAL A 731 18.68 22.09 -2.71
CA VAL A 731 19.88 21.80 -1.92
C VAL A 731 21.16 22.03 -2.74
N ILE A 732 21.18 21.57 -4.00
CA ILE A 732 22.32 21.83 -4.91
C ILE A 732 22.46 23.32 -5.20
N ASP A 733 21.36 24.01 -5.49
CA ASP A 733 21.34 25.44 -5.81
C ASP A 733 21.80 26.26 -4.61
N ALA A 734 21.40 25.89 -3.38
CA ALA A 734 21.86 26.52 -2.17
C ALA A 734 23.39 26.44 -2.01
N MET A 735 24.02 25.31 -2.34
CA MET A 735 25.48 25.18 -2.32
C MET A 735 26.16 26.05 -3.38
N ARG A 736 25.64 26.00 -4.63
CA ARG A 736 26.21 26.70 -5.79
C ARG A 736 26.17 28.22 -5.67
N LYS A 737 25.29 28.79 -4.84
CA LYS A 737 25.24 30.24 -4.58
C LYS A 737 26.54 30.80 -4.01
N ARG A 738 27.30 30.00 -3.27
CA ARG A 738 28.46 30.46 -2.51
C ARG A 738 29.74 29.68 -2.79
N TRP A 739 29.60 28.41 -3.15
CA TRP A 739 30.74 27.51 -3.27
C TRP A 739 30.88 27.00 -4.70
N LYS A 740 32.12 26.76 -5.11
CA LYS A 740 32.38 25.86 -6.24
C LYS A 740 31.89 24.47 -5.82
N VAL A 741 31.08 23.85 -6.67
CA VAL A 741 30.48 22.54 -6.41
C VAL A 741 30.97 21.58 -7.49
N ASP A 742 31.76 20.61 -7.07
CA ASP A 742 32.31 19.56 -7.93
C ASP A 742 31.69 18.21 -7.54
N LYS A 743 31.77 17.20 -8.40
CA LYS A 743 31.33 15.84 -8.08
C LYS A 743 32.43 15.07 -7.39
N ILE A 744 32.10 14.03 -6.61
CA ILE A 744 33.10 13.14 -5.98
C ILE A 744 34.09 12.60 -7.03
N LYS A 745 33.61 12.19 -8.20
CA LYS A 745 34.46 11.68 -9.28
C LYS A 745 35.42 12.68 -9.92
N ASP A 746 35.23 13.98 -9.66
CA ASP A 746 36.09 15.03 -10.20
C ASP A 746 37.40 15.15 -9.39
N TYR A 747 37.51 14.42 -8.27
CA TYR A 747 38.72 14.30 -7.43
C TYR A 747 39.38 12.93 -7.60
N GLU A 748 40.64 12.80 -7.17
CA GLU A 748 41.29 11.48 -7.08
C GLU A 748 40.63 10.62 -5.99
N VAL A 749 39.71 9.76 -6.44
CA VAL A 749 38.86 8.92 -5.60
C VAL A 749 38.97 7.44 -5.98
N SER A 750 38.98 6.56 -4.97
CA SER A 750 38.76 5.12 -5.16
C SER A 750 37.56 4.66 -4.35
N ILE A 751 36.62 3.98 -5.01
CA ILE A 751 35.46 3.37 -4.37
C ILE A 751 35.55 1.86 -4.51
N THR A 752 35.70 1.16 -3.38
CA THR A 752 35.75 -0.30 -3.36
C THR A 752 34.47 -0.87 -2.81
N ALA A 753 33.79 -1.70 -3.61
CA ALA A 753 32.66 -2.50 -3.17
C ALA A 753 33.12 -3.84 -2.55
N GLY A 754 32.55 -4.19 -1.39
CA GLY A 754 32.73 -5.51 -0.80
C GLY A 754 31.98 -6.60 -1.57
N ASP A 755 32.60 -7.77 -1.80
CA ASP A 755 31.94 -8.90 -2.46
C ASP A 755 31.11 -9.74 -1.49
N HIS A 756 29.99 -10.29 -1.94
CA HIS A 756 29.19 -11.22 -1.15
C HIS A 756 29.77 -12.64 -1.14
N ILE A 757 30.15 -13.15 0.04
CA ILE A 757 30.66 -14.51 0.25
C ILE A 757 29.53 -15.58 0.27
N ARG A 758 28.45 -15.39 -0.50
CA ARG A 758 27.30 -16.33 -0.50
C ARG A 758 27.66 -17.73 -1.02
N ALA A 759 28.74 -17.86 -1.78
CA ALA A 759 29.23 -19.13 -2.32
C ALA A 759 29.90 -20.06 -1.26
N LEU A 760 30.34 -19.55 -0.11
CA LEU A 760 31.10 -20.33 0.89
C LEU A 760 30.23 -20.84 2.06
N LYS A 761 29.01 -21.36 1.76
CA LYS A 761 27.94 -21.61 2.75
C LYS A 761 28.34 -22.37 4.04
N LYS A 762 29.46 -23.12 4.09
CA LYS A 762 29.91 -23.90 5.27
C LYS A 762 31.17 -23.39 6.00
N GLU A 763 31.99 -22.50 5.43
CA GLU A 763 33.31 -22.12 6.01
C GLU A 763 33.55 -20.60 6.10
N ARG A 764 32.50 -19.79 6.07
CA ARG A 764 32.68 -18.32 5.97
C ARG A 764 32.96 -17.60 7.29
N TYR A 765 32.62 -18.17 8.43
CA TYR A 765 32.80 -17.54 9.75
C TYR A 765 33.79 -18.31 10.61
N SER A 766 34.56 -17.59 11.43
CA SER A 766 35.54 -18.16 12.33
C SER A 766 35.24 -17.77 13.77
N ASN A 767 35.40 -18.72 14.69
CA ASN A 767 35.34 -18.47 16.14
C ASN A 767 36.72 -18.15 16.73
N ASN A 768 37.79 -18.18 15.93
CA ASN A 768 39.14 -17.89 16.40
C ASN A 768 39.27 -16.40 16.79
N SER A 769 39.85 -16.15 17.97
CA SER A 769 40.10 -14.79 18.48
C SER A 769 40.98 -13.95 17.58
N ASN A 770 41.90 -14.55 16.83
CA ASN A 770 42.82 -13.85 15.92
C ASN A 770 42.33 -13.79 14.45
N ALA A 771 41.12 -14.27 14.16
CA ALA A 771 40.59 -14.25 12.81
C ALA A 771 40.20 -12.83 12.33
N PRO A 772 40.27 -12.55 11.01
CA PRO A 772 39.92 -11.25 10.45
C PRO A 772 38.49 -10.83 10.74
N LEU A 773 38.30 -9.55 11.03
CA LEU A 773 37.00 -8.94 11.31
C LEU A 773 36.18 -8.75 10.03
N TYR A 774 34.86 -8.86 10.17
CA TYR A 774 33.92 -8.77 9.07
C TYR A 774 32.86 -7.72 9.37
N LEU A 775 33.01 -6.58 8.71
CA LEU A 775 32.16 -5.40 8.88
C LEU A 775 30.91 -5.52 8.03
N LYS A 776 29.76 -5.37 8.69
CA LYS A 776 28.44 -5.32 8.06
C LYS A 776 27.74 -4.00 8.32
N SER A 777 26.77 -3.67 7.48
CA SER A 777 25.86 -2.53 7.66
C SER A 777 25.22 -2.45 9.05
N SER A 778 24.89 -3.59 9.68
CA SER A 778 24.32 -3.62 11.03
C SER A 778 25.25 -3.10 12.12
N MET A 779 26.57 -3.14 11.91
CA MET A 779 27.59 -2.80 12.90
C MET A 779 27.95 -1.31 12.90
N ILE A 780 27.35 -0.53 11.99
CA ILE A 780 27.69 0.87 11.78
C ILE A 780 26.68 1.78 12.46
N LYS A 781 27.19 2.74 13.24
CA LYS A 781 26.46 3.90 13.73
C LYS A 781 27.01 5.17 13.06
N PHE A 782 26.21 6.23 13.02
CA PHE A 782 26.69 7.53 12.51
C PHE A 782 27.89 8.07 13.29
N THR A 783 28.05 7.69 14.56
CA THR A 783 29.19 8.10 15.41
C THR A 783 30.42 7.20 15.24
N GLY A 784 30.29 5.99 14.68
CA GLY A 784 31.40 5.04 14.50
C GLY A 784 30.97 3.56 14.54
N LEU A 785 31.96 2.66 14.66
CA LEU A 785 31.74 1.20 14.71
C LEU A 785 31.24 0.72 16.08
N SER A 786 30.35 -0.27 16.08
CA SER A 786 29.96 -0.99 17.29
C SER A 786 30.80 -2.25 17.49
N TYR A 787 31.70 -2.22 18.50
CA TYR A 787 32.67 -3.29 18.75
C TYR A 787 32.12 -4.68 19.15
N PRO A 788 31.00 -4.81 19.88
CA PRO A 788 30.56 -6.13 20.35
C PRO A 788 29.82 -6.98 19.33
N GLU A 789 29.55 -6.47 18.12
CA GLU A 789 28.88 -7.23 17.06
C GLU A 789 29.84 -7.82 16.01
N MET A 790 31.15 -7.69 16.22
CA MET A 790 32.14 -8.01 15.20
C MET A 790 32.23 -9.52 14.93
N LYS A 791 31.58 -9.94 13.85
CA LYS A 791 31.77 -11.27 13.28
C LYS A 791 33.16 -11.39 12.69
N LYS A 792 33.74 -12.58 12.75
CA LYS A 792 35.04 -12.89 12.14
C LYS A 792 34.86 -13.88 11.00
N VAL A 793 35.71 -13.76 9.99
CA VAL A 793 35.71 -14.63 8.81
C VAL A 793 36.92 -15.55 8.84
N THR A 794 36.85 -16.66 8.11
CA THR A 794 38.02 -17.54 7.92
C THR A 794 39.07 -16.87 7.04
N GLU A 795 40.30 -17.38 7.08
CA GLU A 795 41.40 -16.86 6.25
C GLU A 795 41.07 -16.93 4.76
N ASN A 796 40.48 -18.04 4.29
CA ASN A 796 40.04 -18.20 2.90
C ASN A 796 39.00 -17.13 2.50
N ALA A 797 38.01 -16.87 3.37
CA ALA A 797 37.02 -15.83 3.14
C ALA A 797 37.65 -14.42 3.13
N TYR A 798 38.63 -14.15 4.00
CA TYR A 798 39.35 -12.89 4.04
C TYR A 798 40.20 -12.66 2.79
N GLN A 799 40.92 -13.67 2.29
CA GLN A 799 41.71 -13.56 1.06
C GLN A 799 40.85 -13.20 -0.16
N ARG A 800 39.61 -13.71 -0.23
CA ARG A 800 38.64 -13.33 -1.27
C ARG A 800 38.14 -11.89 -1.12
N LEU A 801 38.11 -11.37 0.10
CA LEU A 801 37.66 -10.01 0.41
C LEU A 801 38.81 -9.03 0.62
N ILE A 802 40.06 -9.40 0.32
CA ILE A 802 41.22 -8.57 0.64
C ILE A 802 41.14 -7.19 0.01
N LYS A 803 40.51 -7.08 -1.17
CA LYS A 803 40.26 -5.81 -1.85
C LYS A 803 39.44 -4.84 -0.99
N SER A 804 38.50 -5.35 -0.20
CA SER A 804 37.65 -4.56 0.70
C SER A 804 38.23 -4.45 2.12
N GLN A 805 39.56 -4.58 2.25
CA GLN A 805 40.25 -4.26 3.49
C GLN A 805 40.12 -2.77 3.81
N VAL A 806 39.74 -2.50 5.06
CA VAL A 806 39.60 -1.14 5.58
C VAL A 806 40.86 -0.69 6.32
N HIS A 807 41.16 0.61 6.22
CA HIS A 807 42.29 1.28 6.85
C HIS A 807 41.83 2.56 7.58
N GLN A 808 42.72 3.16 8.36
CA GLN A 808 42.49 4.49 8.92
C GLN A 808 42.21 5.51 7.81
N ASN A 809 41.31 6.45 8.09
CA ASN A 809 40.79 7.47 7.18
C ASN A 809 39.88 6.97 6.06
N ASP A 810 39.61 5.66 5.98
CA ASP A 810 38.60 5.14 5.07
C ASP A 810 37.21 5.62 5.48
N ILE A 811 36.48 6.19 4.51
CA ILE A 811 35.07 6.53 4.65
C ILE A 811 34.27 5.30 4.25
N VAL A 812 33.42 4.82 5.15
CA VAL A 812 32.62 3.63 4.95
C VAL A 812 31.16 4.03 4.82
N ILE A 813 30.51 3.58 3.75
CA ILE A 813 29.13 3.94 3.39
C ILE A 813 28.29 2.67 3.30
N ALA A 814 27.17 2.62 4.03
CA ALA A 814 26.20 1.55 3.89
C ALA A 814 25.35 1.75 2.63
N THR A 815 25.29 0.73 1.78
CA THR A 815 24.65 0.80 0.46
C THR A 815 23.35 0.02 0.36
N SER A 816 23.00 -0.77 1.39
CA SER A 816 21.77 -1.56 1.45
C SER A 816 21.20 -1.58 2.87
N GLY A 817 19.86 -1.57 2.99
CA GLY A 817 19.12 -1.68 4.26
C GLY A 817 19.14 -0.43 5.15
N SER A 818 20.32 0.10 5.50
CA SER A 818 20.50 1.36 6.22
C SER A 818 21.27 2.37 5.37
N ILE A 819 20.72 2.68 4.20
CA ILE A 819 21.38 3.50 3.19
C ILE A 819 21.77 4.86 3.75
N GLY A 820 22.93 5.36 3.30
CA GLY A 820 23.40 6.68 3.69
C GLY A 820 24.06 6.74 5.06
N LYS A 821 24.01 5.66 5.87
CA LYS A 821 24.84 5.54 7.07
C LYS A 821 26.30 5.53 6.65
N THR A 822 26.95 6.64 6.91
CA THR A 822 28.36 6.87 6.62
C THR A 822 29.12 6.98 7.92
N PHE A 823 30.38 6.57 7.99
CA PHE A 823 31.32 6.96 9.04
C PHE A 823 32.76 6.89 8.52
N ILE A 824 33.70 7.52 9.24
CA ILE A 824 35.14 7.44 8.94
C ILE A 824 35.87 6.66 10.03
N LEU A 825 36.80 5.79 9.61
CA LEU A 825 37.69 5.07 10.51
C LEU A 825 38.75 6.01 11.08
N THR A 826 38.64 6.32 12.37
CA THR A 826 39.55 7.27 13.03
C THR A 826 40.86 6.63 13.49
N LYS A 827 40.92 5.30 13.54
CA LYS A 827 42.08 4.51 13.95
C LYS A 827 42.13 3.19 13.18
N GLU A 828 43.32 2.61 13.11
CA GLU A 828 43.53 1.26 12.59
C GLU A 828 42.82 0.22 13.47
N ILE A 829 42.14 -0.73 12.84
CA ILE A 829 41.41 -1.82 13.52
C ILE A 829 41.96 -3.21 13.17
N GLY A 830 43.12 -3.26 12.50
CA GLY A 830 43.78 -4.49 12.08
C GLY A 830 43.13 -5.13 10.86
N ARG A 831 43.16 -6.47 10.79
CA ARG A 831 42.67 -7.24 9.63
C ARG A 831 41.14 -7.21 9.61
N ALA A 832 40.55 -6.31 8.84
CA ALA A 832 39.09 -6.15 8.72
C ALA A 832 38.66 -5.97 7.26
N CYS A 833 37.53 -6.56 6.86
CA CYS A 833 36.98 -6.50 5.50
C CYS A 833 35.45 -6.37 5.48
N THR A 834 34.85 -6.05 4.33
CA THR A 834 33.39 -5.86 4.19
C THR A 834 32.78 -6.49 2.93
N CYS A 835 31.45 -6.68 2.90
CA CYS A 835 30.67 -7.27 1.77
C CYS A 835 29.43 -6.48 1.31
N ASP A 836 28.98 -5.49 2.08
CA ASP A 836 27.71 -4.76 1.89
C ASP A 836 27.89 -3.26 2.15
N LEU A 837 29.15 -2.82 2.18
CA LEU A 837 29.59 -1.46 2.39
C LEU A 837 30.52 -1.06 1.25
N TYR A 838 30.50 0.23 0.92
CA TYR A 838 31.52 0.85 0.08
C TYR A 838 32.58 1.50 0.93
N ILE A 839 33.82 1.39 0.48
CA ILE A 839 34.98 2.07 1.03
C ILE A 839 35.35 3.18 0.05
N LEU A 840 35.25 4.41 0.51
CA LEU A 840 35.58 5.62 -0.22
C LEU A 840 36.90 6.19 0.32
N ARG A 841 37.89 6.34 -0.56
CA ARG A 841 39.18 6.99 -0.26
C ARG A 841 39.36 8.17 -1.20
N VAL A 842 39.70 9.31 -0.64
CA VAL A 842 39.89 10.57 -1.38
C VAL A 842 41.21 11.18 -0.95
N LYS A 843 42.03 11.62 -1.92
CA LYS A 843 43.36 12.20 -1.63
C LYS A 843 43.38 13.73 -1.52
N GLU A 844 42.55 14.40 -2.30
CA GLU A 844 42.60 15.86 -2.48
C GLU A 844 41.69 16.64 -1.52
N LEU A 845 40.85 15.93 -0.75
CA LEU A 845 39.92 16.51 0.21
C LEU A 845 40.08 15.85 1.56
N ASN A 846 39.82 16.60 2.63
CA ASN A 846 39.85 16.05 3.97
C ASN A 846 38.74 14.99 4.12
N PRO A 847 39.09 13.73 4.43
CA PRO A 847 38.12 12.64 4.47
C PRO A 847 37.12 12.80 5.63
N TYR A 848 37.48 13.51 6.71
CA TYR A 848 36.56 13.83 7.80
C TYR A 848 35.50 14.84 7.36
N PHE A 849 35.89 15.83 6.55
CA PHE A 849 34.93 16.76 5.95
C PHE A 849 33.93 16.00 5.07
N ILE A 850 34.39 15.14 4.17
CA ILE A 850 33.50 14.34 3.31
C ILE A 850 32.58 13.46 4.17
N ALA A 851 33.12 12.77 5.18
CA ALA A 851 32.31 11.93 6.05
C ALA A 851 31.22 12.71 6.81
N VAL A 852 31.51 13.94 7.26
CA VAL A 852 30.52 14.82 7.90
C VAL A 852 29.52 15.36 6.87
N TYR A 853 30.00 15.79 5.70
CA TYR A 853 29.18 16.28 4.60
C TYR A 853 28.15 15.24 4.17
N LEU A 854 28.56 13.98 4.00
CA LEU A 854 27.66 12.88 3.64
C LEU A 854 26.57 12.65 4.70
N LYS A 855 26.77 13.06 5.96
CA LYS A 855 25.75 12.99 7.03
C LYS A 855 24.84 14.21 7.09
N SER A 856 25.25 15.32 6.49
CA SER A 856 24.43 16.54 6.42
C SER A 856 23.22 16.35 5.52
N LYS A 857 22.23 17.24 5.64
CA LYS A 857 21.08 17.29 4.72
C LYS A 857 21.52 17.35 3.25
N PHE A 858 22.64 17.99 2.94
CA PHE A 858 23.15 18.11 1.57
C PHE A 858 23.60 16.78 0.99
N GLY A 859 24.29 15.96 1.78
CA GLY A 859 24.72 14.62 1.39
C GLY A 859 23.58 13.61 1.42
N GLN A 860 22.77 13.61 2.49
CA GLN A 860 21.68 12.65 2.68
C GLN A 860 20.59 12.81 1.61
N LEU A 861 20.17 14.04 1.29
CA LEU A 861 19.15 14.27 0.26
C LEU A 861 19.63 13.84 -1.14
N GLN A 862 20.91 14.01 -1.46
CA GLN A 862 21.46 13.48 -2.72
C GLN A 862 21.49 11.96 -2.76
N MET A 863 21.85 11.30 -1.65
CA MET A 863 21.82 9.83 -1.55
C MET A 863 20.39 9.29 -1.62
N GLU A 864 19.45 9.94 -0.94
CA GLU A 864 18.01 9.62 -0.98
C GLU A 864 17.47 9.65 -2.41
N ARG A 865 17.83 10.68 -3.20
CA ARG A 865 17.46 10.78 -4.62
C ARG A 865 17.91 9.56 -5.43
N PHE A 866 19.05 8.99 -5.09
CA PHE A 866 19.64 7.86 -5.80
C PHE A 866 19.16 6.49 -5.32
N GLU A 867 18.33 6.44 -4.28
CA GLU A 867 17.76 5.18 -3.81
C GLU A 867 16.94 4.53 -4.94
N LYS A 868 17.24 3.26 -5.18
CA LYS A 868 16.58 2.39 -6.17
C LYS A 868 16.07 1.14 -5.48
N GLY A 869 14.87 0.71 -5.82
CA GLY A 869 14.36 -0.62 -5.46
C GLY A 869 13.17 -0.58 -4.51
N VAL A 870 12.20 -1.44 -4.80
CA VAL A 870 10.94 -1.50 -4.06
C VAL A 870 11.14 -2.27 -2.74
N ALA A 871 11.70 -3.49 -2.77
CA ALA A 871 11.86 -4.31 -1.55
C ALA A 871 13.16 -4.04 -0.76
N ILE A 872 14.27 -3.79 -1.45
CA ILE A 872 15.56 -3.45 -0.86
C ILE A 872 16.13 -2.30 -1.68
N THR A 873 16.33 -1.16 -1.03
CA THR A 873 16.94 0.00 -1.69
C THR A 873 18.46 -0.25 -1.85
N HIS A 874 19.07 0.23 -2.94
CA HIS A 874 20.52 0.17 -3.14
C HIS A 874 21.09 1.42 -3.82
N ILE A 875 22.31 1.81 -3.46
CA ILE A 875 23.09 2.87 -4.13
C ILE A 875 24.26 2.26 -4.91
N THR A 876 24.45 2.67 -6.17
CA THR A 876 25.55 2.19 -7.04
C THR A 876 26.82 3.02 -6.86
N VAL A 877 27.96 2.55 -7.36
CA VAL A 877 29.22 3.32 -7.33
C VAL A 877 29.05 4.64 -8.10
N ASP A 878 28.48 4.59 -9.30
CA ASP A 878 28.19 5.76 -10.15
C ASP A 878 27.35 6.82 -9.43
N HIS A 879 26.44 6.40 -8.54
CA HIS A 879 25.64 7.31 -7.74
C HIS A 879 26.49 8.05 -6.68
N ILE A 880 27.39 7.35 -5.99
CA ILE A 880 28.31 7.99 -5.04
C ILE A 880 29.23 8.96 -5.78
N GLU A 881 29.78 8.53 -6.91
CA GLU A 881 30.60 9.35 -7.79
C GLU A 881 29.90 10.63 -8.26
N ALA A 882 28.57 10.57 -8.46
CA ALA A 882 27.75 11.69 -8.90
C ALA A 882 27.35 12.67 -7.78
N ILE A 883 27.60 12.34 -6.50
CA ILE A 883 27.33 13.24 -5.38
C ILE A 883 28.15 14.53 -5.58
N GLN A 884 27.46 15.65 -5.51
CA GLN A 884 28.04 16.98 -5.59
C GLN A 884 28.47 17.44 -4.20
N ILE A 885 29.69 17.96 -4.06
CA ILE A 885 30.29 18.41 -2.80
C ILE A 885 30.77 19.87 -2.97
N PRO A 886 30.51 20.75 -1.98
CA PRO A 886 31.04 22.11 -2.00
C PRO A 886 32.52 22.12 -1.60
N LEU A 887 33.34 22.87 -2.33
CA LEU A 887 34.75 23.06 -2.00
C LEU A 887 34.90 24.10 -0.87
N LEU A 888 35.00 23.61 0.37
CA LEU A 888 35.30 24.44 1.54
C LEU A 888 36.81 24.69 1.67
N SER A 889 37.20 25.81 2.28
CA SER A 889 38.62 26.12 2.49
C SER A 889 39.29 25.12 3.44
N GLN A 890 40.59 24.87 3.26
CA GLN A 890 41.36 23.92 4.07
C GLN A 890 41.23 24.18 5.59
N PRO A 891 41.27 25.44 6.10
CA PRO A 891 41.11 25.69 7.54
C PRO A 891 39.75 25.26 8.10
N ILE A 892 38.68 25.33 7.30
CA ILE A 892 37.35 24.86 7.72
C ILE A 892 37.36 23.33 7.79
N GLN A 893 37.92 22.67 6.77
CA GLN A 893 38.04 21.22 6.73
C GLN A 893 38.85 20.67 7.92
N ASP A 894 39.97 21.30 8.26
CA ASP A 894 40.82 20.90 9.39
C ASP A 894 40.13 21.08 10.74
N LYS A 895 39.32 22.15 10.91
CA LYS A 895 38.48 22.34 12.10
C LYS A 895 37.42 21.24 12.22
N ILE A 896 36.80 20.83 11.11
CA ILE A 896 35.81 19.73 11.09
C ILE A 896 36.47 18.42 11.53
N GLU A 897 37.67 18.12 11.03
CA GLU A 897 38.45 16.96 11.46
C GLU A 897 38.74 16.99 12.97
N ALA A 898 39.20 18.13 13.49
CA ALA A 898 39.52 18.28 14.91
C ALA A 898 38.29 18.02 15.80
N GLU A 899 37.13 18.58 15.46
CA GLU A 899 35.88 18.36 16.20
C GLU A 899 35.36 16.93 16.06
N TYR A 900 35.47 16.33 14.86
CA TYR A 900 35.09 14.93 14.66
C TYR A 900 35.95 13.98 15.50
N LYS A 901 37.27 14.21 15.56
CA LYS A 901 38.19 13.42 16.41
C LYS A 901 37.85 13.57 17.90
N LYS A 902 37.44 14.77 18.35
CA LYS A 902 36.95 14.96 19.74
C LYS A 902 35.68 14.15 20.01
N MET A 903 34.73 14.15 19.08
CA MET A 903 33.51 13.34 19.16
C MET A 903 33.83 11.83 19.18
N SER A 904 34.73 11.36 18.31
CA SER A 904 35.12 9.95 18.22
C SER A 904 35.67 9.41 19.55
N LYS A 905 36.34 10.24 20.35
CA LYS A 905 36.82 9.83 21.69
C LYS A 905 35.67 9.49 22.64
N TRP A 906 34.52 10.15 22.55
CA TRP A 906 33.34 9.84 23.35
C TRP A 906 32.64 8.56 22.87
N HIS A 907 32.59 8.35 21.54
CA HIS A 907 32.11 7.09 20.97
C HIS A 907 32.98 5.91 21.44
N ASP A 908 34.31 6.05 21.37
CA ASP A 908 35.25 5.03 21.82
C ASP A 908 35.08 4.71 23.31
N LYS A 909 34.94 5.72 24.18
CA LYS A 909 34.63 5.52 25.61
C LYS A 909 33.32 4.73 25.82
N ALA A 910 32.29 5.03 25.04
CA ALA A 910 31.04 4.26 25.10
C ALA A 910 31.28 2.80 24.73
N MET A 911 32.05 2.54 23.67
CA MET A 911 32.36 1.18 23.23
C MET A 911 33.24 0.41 24.22
N GLU A 912 34.16 1.08 24.92
CA GLU A 912 34.97 0.49 25.99
C GLU A 912 34.10 0.05 27.18
N VAL A 913 33.16 0.90 27.61
CA VAL A 913 32.18 0.55 28.65
C VAL A 913 31.34 -0.65 28.20
N LYS A 914 30.79 -0.58 26.99
CA LYS A 914 29.96 -1.66 26.43
C LYS A 914 30.71 -2.99 26.36
N LYS A 915 31.97 -2.96 25.93
CA LYS A 915 32.85 -4.14 25.88
C LYS A 915 33.06 -4.72 27.28
N ARG A 916 33.41 -3.89 28.26
CA ARG A 916 33.62 -4.34 29.66
C ARG A 916 32.39 -5.03 30.26
N LEU A 917 31.20 -4.49 30.00
CA LEU A 917 29.95 -5.06 30.48
C LEU A 917 29.65 -6.43 29.85
N ILE A 918 29.93 -6.57 28.55
CA ILE A 918 29.74 -7.83 27.82
C ILE A 918 30.77 -8.88 28.24
N ASP A 919 32.05 -8.48 28.38
CA ASP A 919 33.10 -9.34 28.92
C ASP A 919 32.78 -9.77 30.37
N GLY A 920 32.01 -8.96 31.11
CA GLY A 920 31.46 -9.26 32.43
C GLY A 920 30.17 -10.10 32.44
N GLY A 921 29.72 -10.61 31.29
CA GLY A 921 28.59 -11.54 31.18
C GLY A 921 27.24 -10.91 30.82
N MET A 922 27.14 -9.59 30.61
CA MET A 922 25.89 -8.96 30.18
C MET A 922 25.60 -9.21 28.69
N SER A 923 24.32 -9.31 28.35
CA SER A 923 23.92 -9.32 26.94
C SER A 923 24.12 -7.95 26.27
N ASN A 924 24.24 -7.94 24.94
CA ASN A 924 24.37 -6.71 24.15
C ASN A 924 23.25 -5.68 24.45
N LYS A 925 22.00 -6.15 24.64
CA LYS A 925 20.84 -5.29 24.94
C LYS A 925 20.88 -4.70 26.36
N GLU A 926 21.47 -5.42 27.32
CA GLU A 926 21.61 -4.94 28.70
C GLU A 926 22.74 -3.93 28.81
N ALA A 927 23.88 -4.18 28.14
CA ALA A 927 24.98 -3.23 28.09
C ALA A 927 24.58 -1.89 27.44
N GLU A 928 23.62 -1.88 26.51
CA GLU A 928 23.07 -0.64 25.93
C GLU A 928 22.11 0.13 26.86
N LYS A 929 21.67 -0.50 27.94
CA LYS A 929 20.84 0.14 28.98
C LYS A 929 21.67 0.80 30.07
N ASP A 930 22.95 0.47 30.17
CA ASP A 930 23.87 1.03 31.16
C ASP A 930 23.96 2.56 31.11
N ALA A 931 24.06 3.17 32.29
CA ALA A 931 24.03 4.61 32.45
C ALA A 931 25.28 5.29 31.85
N ASP A 932 26.46 4.70 32.04
CA ASP A 932 27.72 5.25 31.55
C ASP A 932 27.88 5.07 30.04
N TYR A 933 27.47 3.92 29.49
CA TYR A 933 27.36 3.74 28.04
C TYR A 933 26.44 4.81 27.43
N ARG A 934 25.22 4.97 27.97
CA ARG A 934 24.23 5.93 27.47
C ARG A 934 24.71 7.36 27.56
N LYS A 935 25.37 7.73 28.67
CA LYS A 935 25.95 9.07 28.86
C LYS A 935 27.00 9.38 27.78
N ASN A 936 27.92 8.44 27.55
CA ASN A 936 29.00 8.63 26.58
C ASN A 936 28.48 8.66 25.13
N ILE A 937 27.59 7.73 24.75
CA ILE A 937 27.07 7.67 23.38
C ILE A 937 26.18 8.87 23.06
N ARG A 938 25.31 9.31 24.00
CA ARG A 938 24.49 10.53 23.81
C ARG A 938 25.34 11.78 23.65
N LYS A 939 26.48 11.85 24.36
CA LYS A 939 27.41 12.96 24.20
C LYS A 939 28.07 12.94 22.82
N ALA A 940 28.48 11.76 22.33
CA ALA A 940 29.01 11.62 20.97
C ALA A 940 27.96 12.01 19.91
N GLU A 941 26.72 11.54 20.06
CA GLU A 941 25.60 11.88 19.17
C GLU A 941 25.29 13.39 19.18
N ALA A 942 25.28 14.02 20.36
CA ALA A 942 25.05 15.46 20.48
C ALA A 942 26.18 16.28 19.84
N MET A 943 27.45 15.90 20.04
CA MET A 943 28.59 16.56 19.41
C MET A 943 28.57 16.39 17.88
N LEU A 944 28.22 15.20 17.39
CA LEU A 944 28.10 14.96 15.95
C LEU A 944 26.95 15.79 15.35
N LYS A 945 25.80 15.87 16.02
CA LYS A 945 24.68 16.69 15.58
C LYS A 945 25.04 18.17 15.51
N ASP A 946 25.71 18.70 16.53
CA ASP A 946 26.22 20.08 16.54
C ASP A 946 27.22 20.33 15.39
N LEU A 947 28.16 19.40 15.17
CA LEU A 947 29.13 19.49 14.07
C LEU A 947 28.46 19.49 12.69
N ILE A 948 27.46 18.63 12.48
CA ILE A 948 26.69 18.60 11.23
C ILE A 948 25.96 19.92 11.02
N ASN A 949 25.24 20.42 12.04
CA ASN A 949 24.51 21.68 11.95
C ASN A 949 25.43 22.86 11.62
N LYS A 950 26.57 22.97 12.30
CA LYS A 950 27.57 24.01 12.01
C LYS A 950 28.12 23.92 10.59
N THR A 951 28.37 22.71 10.11
CA THR A 951 28.81 22.47 8.74
C THR A 951 27.74 22.90 7.73
N GLU A 952 26.47 22.58 8.00
CA GLU A 952 25.34 23.03 7.18
C GLU A 952 25.20 24.56 7.16
N GLU A 953 25.28 25.22 8.32
CA GLU A 953 25.23 26.67 8.43
C GLU A 953 26.37 27.35 7.65
N ILE A 954 27.56 26.76 7.61
CA ILE A 954 28.68 27.24 6.79
C ILE A 954 28.38 27.09 5.30
N ILE A 955 27.87 25.93 4.89
CA ILE A 955 27.53 25.66 3.49
C ILE A 955 26.46 26.66 3.02
N GLU A 956 25.47 26.96 3.86
CA GLU A 956 24.42 27.95 3.57
C GLU A 956 24.89 29.40 3.63
N GLY A 957 26.04 29.66 4.23
CA GLY A 957 26.56 31.01 4.46
C GLY A 957 25.96 31.73 5.66
N ASN A 958 25.19 31.03 6.50
CA ASN A 958 24.65 31.52 7.77
C ASN A 958 25.73 31.61 8.87
N ARG A 959 26.87 30.96 8.66
CA ARG A 959 28.02 30.93 9.57
C ARG A 959 29.32 31.11 8.78
N LYS A 960 30.26 31.91 9.31
CA LYS A 960 31.58 32.13 8.69
C LYS A 960 32.63 31.10 9.11
N GLU A 961 32.53 30.59 10.35
CA GLU A 961 33.50 29.66 10.93
C GLU A 961 32.82 28.62 11.85
N LEU A 962 33.44 27.44 11.99
CA LEU A 962 32.92 26.28 12.73
C LEU A 962 32.64 26.57 14.20
#